data_AF-A0A087CXG0-F1
#
_entry.id   AF-A0A087CXG0-F1
#
_cell.length_a   1.000
_cell.length_b   1.000
_cell.length_c   1.000
_cell.angle_alpha   90.00
_cell.angle_beta   90.00
_cell.angle_gamma   90.00
#
_symmetry.space_group_name_H-M   'P 1'
#
loop_
_entity.id
_entity.type
_entity.pdbx_description
1 polymer ?
#
loop_
_entity_poly.entity_id
_entity_poly.type
_entity_poly.pdbx_seq_one_letter_code
_entity_poly.pdbx_strand_id
1 'polypeptide(L)'
;MTEHRTFNWPQPLEGQKPRIWYGGDYNPDQWPEEVWDEDIELMKKAGVNLVSVAIFSWAKLEPEEGVYDFDWLDRVIDKLGKAGIAVDLATGTASPPMWLTQAHPEILWVDYRGDVCQPGARQHWRATSPVFLDYALNLCRKMAEHYKDNPYVVSWHVSNEYGCHNRFDYSEDAERAFQKWCEKRYGTIDAVNDAWGTAFWAQRMNNFSEIIPPRFIGDGNFMNPGKLLDWKRFSSDALLDFYRSERDALLEITPGKPQTTNFMVSAGGTGLDYDKWGYDVDFVSNDHYFTPGEAHLDELAYSASLTDGIARKNPWFLMEHSTSAVNWRPINYRVEPGELVRDSLAHLAMGADAICYFQWRQSKAGAEKWHSSMVPHAGADSQIFRDVCELGADLGKLADEGLLDTKLVKSKIAVVFDYESQWATEHTATPTQEVRHWTEPLTWFRALADNGLTADVVPVRGPWDQYEAVVLPSLTILSEETSRRVREYVANGGKLFVTYYTGLVDEKDHVWLGGYPGSIRDVVGVRIEEFAAMGDDFPGAMDHLDLTNGAVAHDFADVITSVADTAHVVASFKADKWTGFDGAPAVTVNDFGDGKAAYVGARLGREGLAKTLPALLEELGIETPAGDDRGEVLRVERADATDENHFVFLFNRTHEVAVVDVEGEPLVASLAQVNESEHTAAIRPNGVLVVKL
;
A
#
# COMPACT_ATOMS: atom_id res chain seq x y z
N MET A 1 4.60 4.91 -22.71
CA MET A 1 4.58 3.78 -21.76
C MET A 1 5.97 3.69 -21.17
N THR A 2 6.11 4.00 -19.89
CA THR A 2 7.31 3.65 -19.11
C THR A 2 7.20 2.16 -18.78
N GLU A 3 8.15 1.35 -19.24
CA GLU A 3 8.24 -0.06 -18.84
C GLU A 3 8.74 -0.12 -17.39
N HIS A 4 8.29 -1.12 -16.61
CA HIS A 4 8.90 -1.39 -15.30
C HIS A 4 10.40 -1.62 -15.49
N ARG A 5 11.22 -1.11 -14.57
CA ARG A 5 12.62 -1.54 -14.49
C ARG A 5 12.69 -3.07 -14.38
N THR A 6 13.75 -3.62 -14.95
CA THR A 6 14.00 -5.07 -14.88
C THR A 6 14.14 -5.46 -13.41
N PHE A 7 13.33 -6.44 -12.99
CA PHE A 7 13.41 -7.01 -11.65
C PHE A 7 14.82 -7.51 -11.35
N ASN A 8 15.39 -7.07 -10.22
CA ASN A 8 16.73 -7.42 -9.78
C ASN A 8 16.73 -7.54 -8.25
N TRP A 9 16.87 -8.76 -7.73
CA TRP A 9 16.70 -9.10 -6.32
C TRP A 9 18.05 -9.14 -5.56
N PRO A 10 18.12 -8.74 -4.27
CA PRO A 10 19.32 -8.89 -3.45
C PRO A 10 19.78 -10.35 -3.38
N GLN A 11 21.03 -10.60 -3.76
CA GLN A 11 21.60 -11.95 -3.87
C GLN A 11 22.24 -12.41 -2.55
N PRO A 12 22.27 -13.72 -2.26
CA PRO A 12 22.93 -14.26 -1.08
C PRO A 12 24.42 -13.91 -1.05
N LEU A 13 25.00 -13.87 0.16
CA LEU A 13 26.45 -13.74 0.33
C LEU A 13 27.17 -14.89 -0.38
N GLU A 14 28.42 -14.65 -0.82
CA GLU A 14 29.20 -15.64 -1.55
C GLU A 14 29.28 -16.98 -0.79
N GLY A 15 28.92 -18.07 -1.47
CA GLY A 15 28.91 -19.43 -0.90
C GLY A 15 27.66 -19.78 -0.09
N GLN A 16 26.72 -18.84 0.10
CA GLN A 16 25.41 -19.13 0.69
C GLN A 16 24.36 -19.46 -0.36
N LYS A 17 23.36 -20.25 0.03
CA LYS A 17 22.20 -20.55 -0.81
C LYS A 17 21.18 -19.41 -0.72
N PRO A 18 20.34 -19.19 -1.74
CA PRO A 18 19.18 -18.33 -1.62
C PRO A 18 18.31 -18.73 -0.41
N ARG A 19 17.84 -17.73 0.31
CA ARG A 19 16.96 -17.84 1.49
C ARG A 19 15.91 -16.74 1.41
N ILE A 20 14.80 -16.95 2.10
CA ILE A 20 13.90 -15.84 2.44
C ILE A 20 14.72 -14.90 3.33
N TRP A 21 14.78 -13.62 2.96
CA TRP A 21 15.48 -12.64 3.76
C TRP A 21 14.70 -12.40 5.06
N TYR A 22 15.40 -12.39 6.19
CA TYR A 22 14.81 -12.25 7.51
C TYR A 22 15.69 -11.38 8.40
N GLY A 23 15.08 -10.34 8.97
CA GLY A 23 15.75 -9.44 9.90
C GLY A 23 15.00 -8.14 10.13
N GLY A 24 15.68 -7.01 9.97
CA GLY A 24 15.10 -5.70 10.23
C GLY A 24 16.13 -4.58 10.31
N ASP A 25 15.63 -3.40 10.62
CA ASP A 25 16.43 -2.21 10.85
C ASP A 25 17.41 -2.42 12.00
N TYR A 26 18.69 -2.20 11.74
CA TYR A 26 19.73 -2.28 12.75
C TYR A 26 20.46 -0.95 12.90
N ASN A 27 20.31 -0.36 14.09
CA ASN A 27 20.86 0.93 14.48
C ASN A 27 21.98 0.77 15.53
N PRO A 28 23.15 0.18 15.16
CA PRO A 28 24.25 -0.05 16.10
C PRO A 28 24.87 1.25 16.62
N ASP A 29 24.68 2.35 15.90
CA ASP A 29 25.11 3.69 16.28
C ASP A 29 24.37 4.27 17.50
N GLN A 30 23.22 3.71 17.87
CA GLN A 30 22.47 4.04 19.08
C GLN A 30 22.96 3.29 20.33
N TRP A 31 23.86 2.32 20.16
CA TRP A 31 24.32 1.42 21.22
C TRP A 31 25.85 1.43 21.36
N PRO A 32 26.37 1.21 22.58
CA PRO A 32 27.80 0.94 22.78
C PRO A 32 28.24 -0.31 22.00
N GLU A 33 29.49 -0.34 21.54
CA GLU A 33 30.00 -1.44 20.69
C GLU A 33 29.94 -2.81 21.38
N GLU A 34 29.99 -2.87 22.71
CA GLU A 34 29.86 -4.11 23.47
C GLU A 34 28.50 -4.82 23.28
N VAL A 35 27.46 -4.10 22.85
CA VAL A 35 26.14 -4.68 22.56
C VAL A 35 26.13 -5.39 21.21
N TRP A 36 27.02 -5.00 20.28
CA TRP A 36 27.02 -5.54 18.91
C TRP A 36 27.32 -7.04 18.89
N ASP A 37 28.20 -7.52 19.77
CA ASP A 37 28.50 -8.96 19.85
C ASP A 37 27.27 -9.76 20.33
N GLU A 38 26.52 -9.23 21.31
CA GLU A 38 25.26 -9.83 21.75
C GLU A 38 24.21 -9.81 20.63
N ASP A 39 24.11 -8.71 19.88
CA ASP A 39 23.22 -8.60 18.72
C ASP A 39 23.50 -9.69 17.70
N ILE A 40 24.77 -9.89 17.32
CA ILE A 40 25.16 -10.94 16.37
C ILE A 40 24.80 -12.34 16.89
N GLU A 41 25.04 -12.62 18.18
CA GLU A 41 24.66 -13.89 18.79
C GLU A 41 23.15 -14.14 18.74
N LEU A 42 22.35 -13.12 19.06
CA LEU A 42 20.89 -13.19 19.06
C LEU A 42 20.33 -13.26 17.64
N MET A 43 20.91 -12.53 16.67
CA MET A 43 20.53 -12.60 15.25
C MET A 43 20.70 -14.02 14.72
N LYS A 44 21.86 -14.64 15.00
CA LYS A 44 22.11 -16.04 14.62
C LYS A 44 21.14 -17.01 15.29
N LYS A 45 20.80 -16.78 16.56
CA LYS A 45 19.80 -17.58 17.27
C LYS A 45 18.40 -17.45 16.67
N ALA A 46 18.04 -16.25 16.23
CA ALA A 46 16.76 -15.97 15.59
C ALA A 46 16.69 -16.41 14.13
N GLY A 47 17.81 -16.78 13.50
CA GLY A 47 17.86 -17.10 12.07
C GLY A 47 17.89 -15.87 11.16
N VAL A 48 18.20 -14.69 11.69
CA VAL A 48 18.38 -13.45 10.92
C VAL A 48 19.55 -13.62 9.95
N ASN A 49 19.33 -13.24 8.70
CA ASN A 49 20.30 -13.38 7.60
C ASN A 49 20.48 -12.07 6.79
N LEU A 50 19.74 -11.01 7.09
CA LEU A 50 19.90 -9.68 6.51
C LEU A 50 19.52 -8.59 7.53
N VAL A 51 20.23 -7.47 7.55
CA VAL A 51 19.81 -6.27 8.29
C VAL A 51 19.98 -5.00 7.45
N SER A 52 19.09 -4.03 7.66
CA SER A 52 19.16 -2.71 7.03
C SER A 52 19.89 -1.74 7.95
N VAL A 53 20.97 -1.12 7.49
CA VAL A 53 21.84 -0.29 8.35
C VAL A 53 22.03 1.12 7.79
N ALA A 54 22.33 2.04 8.70
CA ALA A 54 22.72 3.42 8.42
C ALA A 54 21.60 4.32 7.84
N ILE A 55 20.32 3.95 8.00
CA ILE A 55 19.17 4.68 7.43
C ILE A 55 19.12 6.14 7.91
N PHE A 56 19.21 6.35 9.23
CA PHE A 56 19.18 7.68 9.86
C PHE A 56 20.55 8.12 10.41
N SER A 57 21.65 7.61 9.82
CA SER A 57 23.00 7.81 10.37
C SER A 57 23.77 8.99 9.78
N TRP A 58 23.14 9.90 9.00
CA TRP A 58 23.85 11.05 8.38
C TRP A 58 24.75 11.78 9.38
N ALA A 59 24.23 12.16 10.54
CA ALA A 59 24.97 12.94 11.53
C ALA A 59 26.18 12.20 12.12
N LYS A 60 26.27 10.88 11.96
CA LYS A 60 27.43 10.08 12.36
C LYS A 60 28.35 9.77 11.19
N LEU A 61 27.80 9.63 9.99
CA LEU A 61 28.56 9.44 8.74
C LEU A 61 29.29 10.71 8.32
N GLU A 62 28.65 11.86 8.47
CA GLU A 62 29.18 13.20 8.19
C GLU A 62 28.93 14.11 9.41
N PRO A 63 29.73 13.98 10.50
CA PRO A 63 29.54 14.74 11.73
C PRO A 63 29.73 16.25 11.58
N GLU A 64 30.54 16.68 10.62
CA GLU A 64 30.75 18.06 10.19
C GLU A 64 30.80 18.09 8.66
N GLU A 65 30.47 19.24 8.05
CA GLU A 65 30.45 19.38 6.60
C GLU A 65 31.75 18.89 5.94
N GLY A 66 31.65 17.89 5.06
CA GLY A 66 32.80 17.34 4.32
C GLY A 66 33.75 16.48 5.16
N VAL A 67 33.45 16.22 6.44
CA VAL A 67 34.21 15.32 7.31
C VAL A 67 33.44 14.02 7.44
N TYR A 68 33.98 12.91 6.92
CA TYR A 68 33.32 11.61 6.94
C TYR A 68 33.96 10.64 7.95
N ASP A 69 33.13 9.92 8.70
CA ASP A 69 33.53 8.83 9.62
C ASP A 69 32.77 7.54 9.32
N PHE A 70 33.42 6.65 8.57
CA PHE A 70 32.89 5.32 8.19
C PHE A 70 33.41 4.18 9.07
N ASP A 71 34.39 4.44 9.95
CA ASP A 71 35.14 3.39 10.66
C ASP A 71 34.23 2.53 11.57
N TRP A 72 33.24 3.14 12.21
CA TRP A 72 32.24 2.41 13.01
C TRP A 72 31.33 1.53 12.14
N LEU A 73 30.95 2.00 10.95
CA LEU A 73 30.07 1.28 10.03
C LEU A 73 30.82 0.13 9.34
N ASP A 74 32.09 0.34 9.00
CA ASP A 74 32.98 -0.71 8.50
C ASP A 74 33.11 -1.87 9.48
N ARG A 75 33.35 -1.56 10.77
CA ARG A 75 33.47 -2.58 11.83
C ARG A 75 32.19 -3.39 11.99
N VAL A 76 31.01 -2.76 11.98
CA VAL A 76 29.76 -3.49 12.19
C VAL A 76 29.37 -4.30 10.96
N ILE A 77 29.57 -3.77 9.74
CA ILE A 77 29.36 -4.52 8.49
C ILE A 77 30.29 -5.75 8.43
N ASP A 78 31.56 -5.60 8.83
CA ASP A 78 32.51 -6.72 8.89
C ASP A 78 32.08 -7.79 9.92
N LYS A 79 31.58 -7.40 11.09
CA LYS A 79 31.02 -8.32 12.09
C LYS A 79 29.81 -9.08 11.54
N LEU A 80 28.86 -8.38 10.92
CA LEU A 80 27.66 -8.96 10.29
C LEU A 80 28.03 -9.96 9.20
N GLY A 81 28.87 -9.55 8.25
CA GLY A 81 29.31 -10.39 7.15
C GLY A 81 30.05 -11.65 7.60
N LYS A 82 30.95 -11.54 8.58
CA LYS A 82 31.64 -12.70 9.19
C LYS A 82 30.69 -13.63 9.94
N ALA A 83 29.57 -13.12 10.44
CA ALA A 83 28.50 -13.92 11.03
C ALA A 83 27.60 -14.58 9.98
N GLY A 84 27.75 -14.24 8.70
CA GLY A 84 26.93 -14.71 7.60
C GLY A 84 25.64 -13.91 7.40
N ILE A 85 25.57 -12.69 7.91
CA ILE A 85 24.41 -11.79 7.84
C ILE A 85 24.70 -10.74 6.77
N ALA A 86 23.82 -10.64 5.77
CA ALA A 86 23.90 -9.67 4.69
C ALA A 86 23.50 -8.26 5.16
N VAL A 87 23.92 -7.27 4.39
CA VAL A 87 23.65 -5.86 4.67
C VAL A 87 22.86 -5.24 3.51
N ASP A 88 21.66 -4.78 3.82
CA ASP A 88 20.95 -3.79 3.01
C ASP A 88 21.42 -2.40 3.45
N LEU A 89 22.21 -1.73 2.62
CA LEU A 89 22.92 -0.53 3.04
C LEU A 89 22.12 0.70 2.66
N ALA A 90 21.80 1.55 3.63
CA ALA A 90 21.14 2.80 3.34
C ALA A 90 22.08 3.89 2.82
N THR A 91 21.52 4.87 2.13
CA THR A 91 22.26 6.09 1.74
C THR A 91 22.61 7.00 2.91
N GLY A 92 21.90 6.85 4.04
CA GLY A 92 21.97 7.76 5.19
C GLY A 92 21.33 9.12 4.97
N THR A 93 20.65 9.35 3.85
CA THR A 93 20.13 10.67 3.44
C THR A 93 18.72 10.99 3.94
N ALA A 94 18.08 10.08 4.68
CA ALA A 94 16.68 10.21 5.10
C ALA A 94 16.38 11.46 5.94
N SER A 95 17.32 11.88 6.78
CA SER A 95 17.19 13.10 7.59
C SER A 95 18.54 13.80 7.78
N PRO A 96 18.63 15.12 7.56
CA PRO A 96 19.89 15.85 7.66
C PRO A 96 20.36 16.02 9.11
N PRO A 97 21.67 16.23 9.31
CA PRO A 97 22.23 16.59 10.61
C PRO A 97 21.91 18.03 10.98
N MET A 98 22.06 18.33 12.28
CA MET A 98 21.83 19.68 12.81
C MET A 98 22.77 20.73 12.18
N TRP A 99 24.05 20.42 11.94
CA TRP A 99 24.98 21.40 11.36
C TRP A 99 24.49 21.89 9.99
N LEU A 100 23.91 21.01 9.19
CA LEU A 100 23.41 21.31 7.85
C LEU A 100 22.19 22.23 7.95
N THR A 101 21.20 21.87 8.76
CA THR A 101 19.98 22.70 8.93
C THR A 101 20.24 24.04 9.60
N GLN A 102 21.26 24.14 10.47
CA GLN A 102 21.67 25.41 11.07
C GLN A 102 22.41 26.32 10.07
N ALA A 103 23.24 25.74 9.20
CA ALA A 103 23.95 26.48 8.16
C ALA A 103 23.01 26.90 7.01
N HIS A 104 22.08 26.02 6.65
CA HIS A 104 21.17 26.15 5.51
C HIS A 104 19.70 26.03 5.94
N PRO A 105 19.14 26.99 6.72
CA PRO A 105 17.73 26.94 7.12
C PRO A 105 16.77 26.96 5.93
N GLU A 106 17.22 27.37 4.74
CA GLU A 106 16.47 27.32 3.48
C GLU A 106 16.16 25.90 3.00
N ILE A 107 16.73 24.84 3.56
CA ILE A 107 16.33 23.47 3.20
C ILE A 107 15.04 23.03 3.87
N LEU A 108 14.61 23.71 4.94
CA LEU A 108 13.49 23.28 5.77
C LEU A 108 12.15 23.52 5.04
N TRP A 109 11.29 22.51 4.98
CA TRP A 109 9.99 22.62 4.31
C TRP A 109 9.05 23.57 5.05
N VAL A 110 8.13 24.16 4.28
CA VAL A 110 7.21 25.18 4.74
C VAL A 110 5.78 24.66 4.62
N ASP A 111 4.98 24.81 5.67
CA ASP A 111 3.59 24.38 5.68
C ASP A 111 2.69 25.29 4.83
N TYR A 112 1.42 24.92 4.69
CA TYR A 112 0.46 25.68 3.86
C TYR A 112 0.25 27.14 4.34
N ARG A 113 0.53 27.46 5.61
CA ARG A 113 0.43 28.82 6.17
C ARG A 113 1.68 29.66 5.97
N GLY A 114 2.80 29.02 5.60
CA GLY A 114 4.09 29.69 5.49
C GLY A 114 5.00 29.43 6.70
N ASP A 115 4.61 28.55 7.63
CA ASP A 115 5.39 28.24 8.82
C ASP A 115 6.49 27.22 8.51
N VAL A 116 7.71 27.46 9.00
CA VAL A 116 8.87 26.61 8.74
C VAL A 116 8.86 25.40 9.69
N CYS A 117 8.91 24.20 9.13
CA CYS A 117 9.10 22.97 9.91
C CYS A 117 10.52 22.88 10.47
N GLN A 118 10.65 22.84 11.79
CA GLN A 118 11.94 22.84 12.47
C GLN A 118 12.52 21.42 12.64
N PRO A 119 13.86 21.27 12.74
CA PRO A 119 14.47 20.05 13.22
C PRO A 119 13.98 19.64 14.62
N GLY A 120 14.03 18.34 14.92
CA GLY A 120 13.62 17.77 16.21
C GLY A 120 12.87 16.43 16.10
N ALA A 121 12.32 16.15 14.92
CA ALA A 121 11.85 14.84 14.49
C ALA A 121 12.72 14.35 13.31
N ARG A 122 12.12 13.96 12.18
CA ARG A 122 12.83 13.52 10.96
C ARG A 122 12.27 14.18 9.70
N GLN A 123 13.02 14.10 8.61
CA GLN A 123 12.56 14.43 7.25
C GLN A 123 12.09 15.90 7.07
N HIS A 124 12.68 16.82 7.82
CA HIS A 124 12.39 18.26 7.79
C HIS A 124 13.13 18.98 6.65
N TRP A 125 13.00 18.49 5.42
CA TRP A 125 13.65 19.04 4.23
C TRP A 125 12.68 19.14 3.04
N ARG A 126 12.92 20.09 2.14
CA ARG A 126 12.12 20.30 0.92
C ARG A 126 12.54 19.31 -0.17
N ALA A 127 11.58 18.60 -0.76
CA ALA A 127 11.82 17.71 -1.90
C ALA A 127 12.43 18.41 -3.13
N THR A 128 12.28 19.73 -3.24
CA THR A 128 12.71 20.54 -4.39
C THR A 128 13.84 21.51 -4.05
N SER A 129 14.44 21.42 -2.86
CA SER A 129 15.59 22.27 -2.50
C SER A 129 16.83 21.82 -3.27
N PRO A 130 17.43 22.68 -4.11
CA PRO A 130 18.67 22.34 -4.80
C PRO A 130 19.84 22.17 -3.82
N VAL A 131 19.86 22.94 -2.72
CA VAL A 131 20.90 22.85 -1.69
C VAL A 131 20.83 21.49 -1.00
N PHE A 132 19.64 21.06 -0.57
CA PHE A 132 19.49 19.74 0.06
C PHE A 132 19.84 18.61 -0.90
N LEU A 133 19.42 18.72 -2.17
CA LEU A 133 19.77 17.74 -3.21
C LEU A 133 21.30 17.61 -3.35
N ASP A 134 22.04 18.72 -3.42
CA ASP A 134 23.50 18.68 -3.55
C ASP A 134 24.17 17.92 -2.38
N TYR A 135 23.73 18.19 -1.14
CA TYR A 135 24.22 17.48 0.05
C TYR A 135 23.87 15.99 0.04
N ALA A 136 22.62 15.64 -0.29
CA ALA A 136 22.18 14.25 -0.36
C ALA A 136 22.97 13.47 -1.43
N LEU A 137 23.09 14.01 -2.64
CA LEU A 137 23.85 13.39 -3.72
C LEU A 137 25.34 13.26 -3.39
N ASN A 138 25.91 14.21 -2.66
CA ASN A 138 27.29 14.12 -2.20
C ASN A 138 27.46 12.96 -1.20
N LEU A 139 26.56 12.81 -0.22
CA LEU A 139 26.60 11.66 0.70
C LEU A 139 26.39 10.33 -0.04
N CYS A 140 25.43 10.23 -0.96
CA CYS A 140 25.23 9.04 -1.80
C CYS A 140 26.53 8.62 -2.49
N ARG A 141 27.24 9.57 -3.12
CA ARG A 141 28.52 9.27 -3.78
C ARG A 141 29.58 8.81 -2.80
N LYS A 142 29.70 9.44 -1.63
CA LYS A 142 30.67 9.05 -0.59
C LYS A 142 30.40 7.64 -0.06
N MET A 143 29.14 7.32 0.21
CA MET A 143 28.71 5.97 0.62
C MET A 143 29.03 4.94 -0.47
N ALA A 144 28.68 5.22 -1.72
CA ALA A 144 28.91 4.30 -2.84
C ALA A 144 30.40 4.12 -3.16
N GLU A 145 31.21 5.18 -3.09
CA GLU A 145 32.67 5.12 -3.26
C GLU A 145 33.32 4.23 -2.19
N HIS A 146 32.90 4.38 -0.93
CA HIS A 146 33.49 3.67 0.20
C HIS A 146 33.10 2.18 0.24
N TYR A 147 31.83 1.85 -0.03
CA TYR A 147 31.30 0.48 0.04
C TYR A 147 31.25 -0.26 -1.30
N LYS A 148 31.84 0.30 -2.36
CA LYS A 148 31.71 -0.17 -3.74
C LYS A 148 31.87 -1.68 -3.91
N ASP A 149 32.97 -2.22 -3.39
CA ASP A 149 33.38 -3.61 -3.56
C ASP A 149 33.15 -4.44 -2.29
N ASN A 150 32.36 -3.93 -1.33
CA ASN A 150 32.09 -4.66 -0.08
C ASN A 150 31.22 -5.90 -0.36
N PRO A 151 31.69 -7.12 -0.03
CA PRO A 151 31.00 -8.36 -0.37
C PRO A 151 29.79 -8.64 0.53
N TYR A 152 29.61 -7.89 1.61
CA TYR A 152 28.51 -8.07 2.57
C TYR A 152 27.30 -7.19 2.24
N VAL A 153 27.48 -6.16 1.41
CA VAL A 153 26.41 -5.26 0.98
C VAL A 153 25.70 -5.83 -0.24
N VAL A 154 24.45 -6.25 -0.07
CA VAL A 154 23.67 -6.96 -1.11
C VAL A 154 22.67 -6.08 -1.85
N SER A 155 22.31 -4.94 -1.27
CA SER A 155 21.38 -3.95 -1.86
C SER A 155 21.58 -2.55 -1.30
N TRP A 156 20.95 -1.58 -1.97
CA TRP A 156 20.80 -0.21 -1.49
C TRP A 156 19.37 0.07 -1.01
N HIS A 157 19.27 0.60 0.21
CA HIS A 157 18.09 1.24 0.77
C HIS A 157 18.17 2.76 0.57
N VAL A 158 17.54 3.28 -0.48
CA VAL A 158 17.69 4.70 -0.84
C VAL A 158 16.81 5.58 0.05
N SER A 159 17.41 6.38 0.94
CA SER A 159 16.73 7.26 1.90
C SER A 159 15.81 6.49 2.85
N ASN A 160 14.62 7.02 3.20
CA ASN A 160 13.58 6.32 3.96
C ASN A 160 12.20 6.97 3.75
N GLU A 161 11.16 6.17 3.51
CA GLU A 161 9.74 6.59 3.47
C GLU A 161 9.51 8.00 2.89
N TYR A 162 9.84 8.20 1.61
CA TYR A 162 9.63 9.50 0.97
C TYR A 162 8.20 10.01 1.16
N GLY A 163 8.05 11.27 1.52
CA GLY A 163 6.76 11.90 1.75
C GLY A 163 6.06 11.56 3.07
N CYS A 164 6.64 10.73 3.96
CA CYS A 164 6.04 10.44 5.27
C CYS A 164 5.75 11.72 6.06
N HIS A 165 6.72 12.66 6.10
CA HIS A 165 6.55 13.95 6.78
C HIS A 165 6.66 15.17 5.87
N ASN A 166 7.22 15.03 4.66
CA ASN A 166 7.51 16.15 3.76
C ASN A 166 6.85 16.03 2.38
N ARG A 167 5.74 15.28 2.28
CA ARG A 167 4.94 15.18 1.04
C ARG A 167 4.63 16.57 0.49
N PHE A 168 4.15 17.48 1.33
CA PHE A 168 3.77 18.82 0.93
C PHE A 168 4.77 19.86 1.45
N ASP A 169 5.31 20.64 0.53
CA ASP A 169 6.12 21.82 0.81
C ASP A 169 5.57 23.02 0.05
N TYR A 170 5.32 24.13 0.72
CA TYR A 170 4.72 25.34 0.14
C TYR A 170 5.73 26.48 -0.02
N SER A 171 7.01 26.16 0.11
CA SER A 171 8.13 27.08 -0.12
C SER A 171 8.15 27.63 -1.55
N GLU A 172 9.03 28.60 -1.79
CA GLU A 172 9.24 29.12 -3.14
C GLU A 172 9.94 28.11 -4.07
N ASP A 173 10.69 27.14 -3.53
CA ASP A 173 11.29 26.07 -4.34
C ASP A 173 10.20 25.19 -4.94
N ALA A 174 9.24 24.78 -4.12
CA ALA A 174 8.10 24.00 -4.56
C ALA A 174 7.18 24.78 -5.51
N GLU A 175 6.99 26.10 -5.29
CA GLU A 175 6.27 26.95 -6.23
C GLU A 175 6.91 26.95 -7.62
N ARG A 176 8.22 27.20 -7.71
CA ARG A 176 8.95 27.20 -8.99
C ARG A 176 8.94 25.82 -9.66
N ALA A 177 9.10 24.76 -8.88
CA ALA A 177 9.07 23.40 -9.37
C ALA A 177 7.67 23.01 -9.89
N PHE A 178 6.59 23.45 -9.20
CA PHE A 178 5.22 23.19 -9.63
C PHE A 178 4.86 23.96 -10.90
N GLN A 179 5.31 25.20 -11.04
CA GLN A 179 5.17 25.96 -12.29
C GLN A 179 5.77 25.21 -13.48
N LYS A 180 7.00 24.69 -13.32
CA LYS A 180 7.68 23.87 -14.35
C LYS A 180 6.98 22.54 -14.59
N TRP A 181 6.46 21.90 -13.55
CA TRP A 181 5.70 20.66 -13.67
C TRP A 181 4.40 20.89 -14.47
N CYS A 182 3.67 21.98 -14.19
CA CYS A 182 2.48 22.36 -14.96
C CYS A 182 2.83 22.69 -16.41
N GLU A 183 3.94 23.41 -16.66
CA GLU A 183 4.41 23.68 -18.02
C GLU A 183 4.74 22.37 -18.77
N LYS A 184 5.45 21.43 -18.13
CA LYS A 184 5.76 20.12 -18.69
C LYS A 184 4.50 19.30 -18.98
N ARG A 185 3.49 19.34 -18.11
CA ARG A 185 2.26 18.54 -18.23
C ARG A 185 1.30 19.11 -19.28
N TYR A 186 1.08 20.43 -19.28
CA TYR A 186 0.01 21.07 -20.05
C TYR A 186 0.52 21.84 -21.27
N GLY A 187 1.80 22.18 -21.34
CA GLY A 187 2.43 22.92 -22.44
C GLY A 187 2.05 24.40 -22.52
N THR A 188 0.80 24.75 -22.26
CA THR A 188 0.30 26.14 -22.33
C THR A 188 -0.54 26.49 -21.10
N ILE A 189 -0.55 27.78 -20.72
CA ILE A 189 -1.36 28.25 -19.60
C ILE A 189 -2.86 28.10 -19.86
N ASP A 190 -3.31 28.18 -21.11
CA ASP A 190 -4.72 27.97 -21.45
C ASP A 190 -5.17 26.52 -21.19
N ALA A 191 -4.29 25.53 -21.41
CA ALA A 191 -4.56 24.14 -21.05
C ALA A 191 -4.62 23.93 -19.53
N VAL A 192 -3.81 24.65 -18.74
CA VAL A 192 -3.95 24.67 -17.26
C VAL A 192 -5.28 25.30 -16.85
N ASN A 193 -5.63 26.44 -17.47
CA ASN A 193 -6.87 27.16 -17.16
C ASN A 193 -8.11 26.31 -17.44
N ASP A 194 -8.09 25.55 -18.53
CA ASP A 194 -9.11 24.57 -18.90
C ASP A 194 -9.16 23.42 -17.88
N ALA A 195 -8.02 22.77 -17.63
CA ALA A 195 -7.92 21.64 -16.70
C ALA A 195 -8.40 22.00 -15.29
N TRP A 196 -8.10 23.19 -14.78
CA TRP A 196 -8.52 23.60 -13.44
C TRP A 196 -9.83 24.39 -13.42
N GLY A 197 -10.52 24.55 -14.55
CA GLY A 197 -11.81 25.26 -14.60
C GLY A 197 -11.75 26.71 -14.12
N THR A 198 -10.63 27.39 -14.36
CA THR A 198 -10.27 28.67 -13.71
C THR A 198 -11.10 29.89 -14.12
N ALA A 199 -12.00 29.74 -15.10
CA ALA A 199 -13.04 30.73 -15.36
C ALA A 199 -13.94 30.94 -14.12
N PHE A 200 -14.13 29.87 -13.33
CA PHE A 200 -14.81 29.94 -12.05
C PHE A 200 -14.04 30.79 -11.04
N TRP A 201 -14.75 31.68 -10.35
CA TRP A 201 -14.22 32.59 -9.33
C TRP A 201 -13.01 33.45 -9.75
N ALA A 202 -12.93 33.81 -11.04
CA ALA A 202 -11.90 34.71 -11.58
C ALA A 202 -10.46 34.25 -11.31
N GLN A 203 -10.21 32.94 -11.36
CA GLN A 203 -8.89 32.35 -11.12
C GLN A 203 -8.05 32.20 -12.40
N ARG A 204 -8.56 32.63 -13.56
CA ARG A 204 -7.87 32.49 -14.85
C ARG A 204 -6.49 33.15 -14.80
N MET A 205 -5.48 32.39 -15.20
CA MET A 205 -4.08 32.80 -15.23
C MET A 205 -3.64 33.21 -16.64
N ASN A 206 -2.79 34.22 -16.75
CA ASN A 206 -2.28 34.74 -18.02
C ASN A 206 -0.97 34.07 -18.46
N ASN A 207 -0.20 33.52 -17.53
CA ASN A 207 1.04 32.80 -17.78
C ASN A 207 1.39 31.92 -16.56
N PHE A 208 2.41 31.07 -16.68
CA PHE A 208 2.79 30.12 -15.64
C PHE A 208 3.25 30.75 -14.32
N SER A 209 3.76 32.00 -14.31
CA SER A 209 4.20 32.64 -13.06
C SER A 209 3.04 33.04 -12.15
N GLU A 210 1.80 33.00 -12.64
CA GLU A 210 0.59 33.22 -11.83
C GLU A 210 0.11 31.93 -11.14
N ILE A 211 0.75 30.78 -11.41
CA ILE A 211 0.52 29.54 -10.67
C ILE A 211 1.28 29.60 -9.35
N ILE A 212 0.54 29.59 -8.25
CA ILE A 212 1.05 29.43 -6.88
C ILE A 212 0.67 28.06 -6.32
N PRO A 213 1.34 27.48 -5.32
CA PRO A 213 0.86 26.30 -4.59
C PRO A 213 -0.52 26.51 -3.94
N PRO A 214 -1.25 25.45 -3.57
CA PRO A 214 -2.49 25.56 -2.80
C PRO A 214 -2.23 25.92 -1.32
N ARG A 215 -1.62 27.10 -1.09
CA ARG A 215 -1.37 27.68 0.25
C ARG A 215 -2.67 27.94 1.02
N PHE A 216 -2.54 28.40 2.26
CA PHE A 216 -3.65 28.74 3.13
C PHE A 216 -4.59 29.78 2.50
N ILE A 217 -5.88 29.45 2.49
CA ILE A 217 -6.95 30.30 1.93
C ILE A 217 -8.00 30.68 2.97
N GLY A 218 -7.78 30.42 4.26
CA GLY A 218 -8.80 30.58 5.32
C GLY A 218 -9.50 29.26 5.65
N ASP A 219 -9.74 29.01 6.93
CA ASP A 219 -10.44 27.80 7.39
C ASP A 219 -11.89 27.81 6.88
N GLY A 220 -12.39 26.66 6.40
CA GLY A 220 -13.74 26.52 5.85
C GLY A 220 -13.90 26.97 4.38
N ASN A 221 -12.83 27.47 3.75
CA ASN A 221 -12.84 27.79 2.31
C ASN A 221 -12.44 26.59 1.45
N PHE A 222 -12.73 26.66 0.15
CA PHE A 222 -12.53 25.55 -0.79
C PHE A 222 -11.44 25.86 -1.80
N MET A 223 -10.38 25.04 -1.81
CA MET A 223 -9.32 25.11 -2.81
C MET A 223 -9.83 24.63 -4.17
N ASN A 224 -9.27 25.15 -5.25
CA ASN A 224 -9.52 24.64 -6.60
C ASN A 224 -9.19 23.12 -6.65
N PRO A 225 -10.15 22.25 -6.99
CA PRO A 225 -9.97 20.80 -6.85
C PRO A 225 -8.98 20.24 -7.88
N GLY A 226 -9.06 20.66 -9.15
CA GLY A 226 -8.12 20.24 -10.19
C GLY A 226 -6.67 20.63 -9.86
N LYS A 227 -6.47 21.85 -9.34
CA LYS A 227 -5.17 22.30 -8.84
C LYS A 227 -4.68 21.49 -7.63
N LEU A 228 -5.57 21.17 -6.68
CA LEU A 228 -5.22 20.39 -5.49
C LEU A 228 -4.85 18.94 -5.86
N LEU A 229 -5.57 18.33 -6.80
CA LEU A 229 -5.26 17.01 -7.35
C LEU A 229 -3.89 17.02 -8.04
N ASP A 230 -3.64 18.01 -8.90
CA ASP A 230 -2.33 18.16 -9.56
C ASP A 230 -1.20 18.50 -8.58
N TRP A 231 -1.48 19.20 -7.49
CA TRP A 231 -0.50 19.44 -6.43
C TRP A 231 -0.07 18.13 -5.75
N LYS A 232 -1.00 17.19 -5.54
CA LYS A 232 -0.69 15.84 -5.02
C LYS A 232 0.13 15.03 -6.01
N ARG A 233 -0.23 15.06 -7.31
CA ARG A 233 0.56 14.45 -8.39
C ARG A 233 1.98 15.02 -8.45
N PHE A 234 2.11 16.34 -8.47
CA PHE A 234 3.39 17.05 -8.43
C PHE A 234 4.21 16.68 -7.20
N SER A 235 3.61 16.67 -6.02
CA SER A 235 4.30 16.35 -4.77
C SER A 235 4.89 14.94 -4.81
N SER A 236 4.14 13.98 -5.35
CA SER A 236 4.65 12.62 -5.57
C SER A 236 5.76 12.57 -6.61
N ASP A 237 5.64 13.31 -7.72
CA ASP A 237 6.65 13.39 -8.77
C ASP A 237 7.95 14.07 -8.31
N ALA A 238 7.85 15.12 -7.49
CA ALA A 238 9.01 15.85 -6.99
C ALA A 238 9.87 14.96 -6.09
N LEU A 239 9.25 14.20 -5.20
CA LEU A 239 9.94 13.20 -4.38
C LEU A 239 10.48 12.05 -5.23
N LEU A 240 9.76 11.61 -6.27
CA LEU A 240 10.22 10.56 -7.17
C LEU A 240 11.46 10.99 -7.96
N ASP A 241 11.48 12.24 -8.43
CA ASP A 241 12.63 12.81 -9.13
C ASP A 241 13.84 13.01 -8.20
N PHE A 242 13.61 13.29 -6.91
CA PHE A 242 14.65 13.30 -5.88
C PHE A 242 15.25 11.89 -5.69
N TYR A 243 14.40 10.88 -5.45
CA TYR A 243 14.82 9.48 -5.35
C TYR A 243 15.59 9.01 -6.58
N ARG A 244 15.11 9.31 -7.79
CA ARG A 244 15.82 8.98 -9.05
C ARG A 244 17.22 9.58 -9.08
N SER A 245 17.38 10.81 -8.61
CA SER A 245 18.68 11.48 -8.57
C SER A 245 19.65 10.76 -7.61
N GLU A 246 19.18 10.36 -6.42
CA GLU A 246 19.99 9.60 -5.47
C GLU A 246 20.34 8.21 -5.99
N ARG A 247 19.34 7.47 -6.48
CA ARG A 247 19.50 6.16 -7.12
C ARG A 247 20.55 6.22 -8.22
N ASP A 248 20.43 7.18 -9.13
CA ASP A 248 21.33 7.27 -10.29
C ASP A 248 22.76 7.61 -9.84
N ALA A 249 22.94 8.46 -8.82
CA ALA A 249 24.25 8.74 -8.23
C ALA A 249 24.91 7.50 -7.60
N LEU A 250 24.14 6.59 -6.99
CA LEU A 250 24.64 5.30 -6.50
C LEU A 250 25.03 4.38 -7.65
N LEU A 251 24.15 4.22 -8.64
CA LEU A 251 24.33 3.28 -9.75
C LEU A 251 25.45 3.69 -10.71
N GLU A 252 25.82 4.97 -10.77
CA GLU A 252 27.03 5.45 -11.47
C GLU A 252 28.31 4.81 -10.91
N ILE A 253 28.34 4.50 -9.60
CA ILE A 253 29.53 4.00 -8.89
C ILE A 253 29.45 2.49 -8.64
N THR A 254 28.27 1.98 -8.29
CA THR A 254 27.99 0.56 -8.02
C THR A 254 26.96 -0.01 -9.00
N PRO A 255 27.26 -0.06 -10.30
CA PRO A 255 26.32 -0.59 -11.29
C PRO A 255 26.00 -2.06 -11.00
N GLY A 256 24.73 -2.42 -11.12
CA GLY A 256 24.25 -3.80 -10.95
C GLY A 256 23.92 -4.20 -9.51
N LYS A 257 24.29 -3.39 -8.50
CA LYS A 257 23.83 -3.62 -7.13
C LYS A 257 22.32 -3.26 -7.05
N PRO A 258 21.44 -4.19 -6.65
CA PRO A 258 20.01 -3.93 -6.52
C PRO A 258 19.73 -2.74 -5.61
N GLN A 259 18.64 -2.03 -5.89
CA GLN A 259 18.24 -0.85 -5.15
C GLN A 259 16.73 -0.78 -4.97
N THR A 260 16.31 -0.26 -3.81
CA THR A 260 14.92 -0.01 -3.49
C THR A 260 14.78 1.25 -2.63
N THR A 261 13.54 1.64 -2.37
CA THR A 261 13.17 2.52 -1.25
C THR A 261 11.89 1.96 -0.68
N ASN A 262 11.76 1.98 0.64
CA ASN A 262 10.57 1.53 1.33
C ASN A 262 9.35 2.41 1.04
N PHE A 263 8.26 1.76 0.61
CA PHE A 263 6.94 2.38 0.43
C PHE A 263 6.12 2.28 1.72
N MET A 264 4.98 2.98 1.77
CA MET A 264 4.03 2.91 2.89
C MET A 264 2.64 2.48 2.39
N VAL A 265 2.59 1.38 1.64
CA VAL A 265 1.36 0.79 1.12
C VAL A 265 0.58 0.16 2.27
N SER A 266 -0.59 0.73 2.53
CA SER A 266 -1.64 0.21 3.40
C SER A 266 -2.99 0.57 2.81
N ALA A 267 -4.10 0.09 3.37
CA ALA A 267 -5.41 0.48 2.86
C ALA A 267 -5.59 2.01 2.81
N GLY A 268 -5.25 2.73 3.89
CA GLY A 268 -5.33 4.19 3.93
C GLY A 268 -4.09 4.94 3.41
N GLY A 269 -2.99 4.23 3.15
CA GLY A 269 -1.68 4.81 2.84
C GLY A 269 -1.60 5.34 1.40
N THR A 270 -1.85 6.64 1.22
CA THR A 270 -1.95 7.27 -0.11
C THR A 270 -1.15 8.58 -0.23
N GLY A 271 -0.05 8.69 0.51
CA GLY A 271 0.86 9.83 0.44
C GLY A 271 1.48 10.01 -0.96
N LEU A 272 1.81 8.91 -1.62
CA LEU A 272 2.43 8.88 -2.94
C LEU A 272 1.67 7.93 -3.86
N ASP A 273 1.91 8.04 -5.17
CA ASP A 273 1.44 7.06 -6.15
C ASP A 273 2.44 5.90 -6.22
N TYR A 274 2.34 4.95 -5.29
CA TYR A 274 3.33 3.87 -5.18
C TYR A 274 3.33 2.93 -6.40
N ASP A 275 2.22 2.86 -7.14
CA ASP A 275 2.20 2.15 -8.42
C ASP A 275 3.16 2.79 -9.42
N LYS A 276 3.13 4.13 -9.54
CA LYS A 276 4.07 4.87 -10.38
C LYS A 276 5.51 4.76 -9.88
N TRP A 277 5.74 4.77 -8.57
CA TRP A 277 7.07 4.60 -7.99
C TRP A 277 7.63 3.19 -8.21
N GLY A 278 6.77 2.17 -8.26
CA GLY A 278 7.14 0.78 -8.51
C GLY A 278 7.86 0.56 -9.86
N TYR A 279 7.74 1.51 -10.81
CA TYR A 279 8.47 1.48 -12.08
C TYR A 279 9.95 1.85 -11.94
N ASP A 280 10.38 2.47 -10.84
CA ASP A 280 11.72 3.05 -10.69
C ASP A 280 12.64 2.32 -9.70
N VAL A 281 12.12 1.35 -8.96
CA VAL A 281 12.86 0.44 -8.08
C VAL A 281 13.25 -0.85 -8.80
N ASP A 282 14.35 -1.50 -8.39
CA ASP A 282 14.76 -2.79 -8.95
C ASP A 282 13.94 -3.96 -8.34
N PHE A 283 13.43 -3.76 -7.13
CA PHE A 283 12.43 -4.60 -6.47
C PHE A 283 11.57 -3.72 -5.55
N VAL A 284 10.28 -4.01 -5.46
CA VAL A 284 9.36 -3.27 -4.58
C VAL A 284 9.65 -3.66 -3.14
N SER A 285 9.78 -2.66 -2.27
CA SER A 285 9.81 -2.87 -0.82
C SER A 285 8.74 -2.03 -0.14
N ASN A 286 8.20 -2.54 0.97
CA ASN A 286 7.07 -1.92 1.66
C ASN A 286 7.17 -2.00 3.17
N ASP A 287 6.67 -0.96 3.82
CA ASP A 287 6.43 -0.85 5.24
C ASP A 287 4.93 -0.99 5.50
N HIS A 288 4.55 -1.94 6.34
CA HIS A 288 3.17 -2.12 6.76
C HIS A 288 3.08 -2.30 8.27
N TYR A 289 2.15 -1.61 8.90
CA TYR A 289 1.88 -1.72 10.32
C TYR A 289 0.41 -2.05 10.54
N PHE A 290 0.14 -3.15 11.24
CA PHE A 290 -1.21 -3.70 11.40
C PHE A 290 -2.24 -2.66 11.84
N THR A 291 -3.46 -2.80 11.32
CA THR A 291 -4.64 -2.07 11.81
C THR A 291 -5.23 -2.81 13.02
N PRO A 292 -5.27 -2.22 14.22
CA PRO A 292 -5.82 -2.91 15.40
C PRO A 292 -7.31 -3.24 15.25
N GLY A 293 -7.72 -4.38 15.81
CA GLY A 293 -9.12 -4.80 15.89
C GLY A 293 -9.56 -5.69 14.73
N GLU A 294 -10.86 -5.67 14.41
CA GLU A 294 -11.50 -6.63 13.49
C GLU A 294 -10.98 -6.61 12.04
N ALA A 295 -10.23 -5.59 11.65
CA ALA A 295 -9.67 -5.44 10.31
C ALA A 295 -8.22 -5.97 10.20
N HIS A 296 -7.59 -6.38 11.30
CA HIS A 296 -6.15 -6.70 11.36
C HIS A 296 -5.68 -7.59 10.22
N LEU A 297 -6.17 -8.83 10.15
CA LEU A 297 -5.73 -9.80 9.14
C LEU A 297 -6.14 -9.38 7.73
N ASP A 298 -7.40 -8.97 7.56
CA ASP A 298 -7.92 -8.67 6.23
C ASP A 298 -7.25 -7.44 5.61
N GLU A 299 -6.99 -6.39 6.39
CA GLU A 299 -6.32 -5.16 5.92
C GLU A 299 -4.83 -5.39 5.63
N LEU A 300 -4.17 -6.23 6.43
CA LEU A 300 -2.81 -6.70 6.16
C LEU A 300 -2.76 -7.48 4.84
N ALA A 301 -3.62 -8.48 4.68
CA ALA A 301 -3.69 -9.30 3.47
C ALA A 301 -4.04 -8.46 2.23
N TYR A 302 -4.95 -7.49 2.37
CA TYR A 302 -5.28 -6.51 1.33
C TYR A 302 -4.04 -5.70 0.92
N SER A 303 -3.31 -5.15 1.89
CA SER A 303 -2.15 -4.28 1.63
C SER A 303 -0.98 -5.04 1.03
N ALA A 304 -0.76 -6.28 1.47
CA ALA A 304 0.22 -7.19 0.91
C ALA A 304 -0.15 -7.59 -0.53
N SER A 305 -1.44 -7.86 -0.81
CA SER A 305 -1.95 -8.11 -2.16
C SER A 305 -1.77 -6.89 -3.08
N LEU A 306 -2.03 -5.67 -2.59
CA LEU A 306 -1.79 -4.43 -3.34
C LEU A 306 -0.30 -4.25 -3.64
N THR A 307 0.59 -4.59 -2.69
CA THR A 307 2.04 -4.53 -2.89
C THR A 307 2.49 -5.52 -3.96
N ASP A 308 1.97 -6.75 -3.98
CA ASP A 308 2.20 -7.72 -5.06
C ASP A 308 1.67 -7.23 -6.41
N GLY A 309 0.51 -6.57 -6.41
CA GLY A 309 -0.06 -5.90 -7.58
C GLY A 309 0.86 -4.81 -8.15
N ILE A 310 1.43 -3.98 -7.28
CA ILE A 310 2.43 -2.95 -7.62
C ILE A 310 3.72 -3.61 -8.15
N ALA A 311 4.17 -4.69 -7.52
CA ALA A 311 5.34 -5.47 -7.94
C ALA A 311 5.12 -6.29 -9.22
N ARG A 312 3.89 -6.27 -9.78
CA ARG A 312 3.49 -7.05 -10.96
C ARG A 312 3.72 -8.55 -10.76
N LYS A 313 3.39 -9.06 -9.57
CA LYS A 313 3.61 -10.45 -9.13
C LYS A 313 5.09 -10.89 -9.19
N ASN A 314 6.03 -9.95 -9.18
CA ASN A 314 7.41 -10.29 -8.82
C ASN A 314 7.53 -10.34 -7.30
N PRO A 315 8.45 -11.15 -6.76
CA PRO A 315 8.73 -11.13 -5.34
C PRO A 315 9.01 -9.71 -4.85
N TRP A 316 8.46 -9.37 -3.70
CA TRP A 316 8.63 -8.07 -3.07
C TRP A 316 9.22 -8.21 -1.66
N PHE A 317 9.64 -7.09 -1.08
CA PHE A 317 10.40 -7.06 0.16
C PHE A 317 9.59 -6.39 1.27
N LEU A 318 9.17 -7.11 2.33
CA LEU A 318 8.61 -6.47 3.52
C LEU A 318 9.76 -5.86 4.30
N MET A 319 9.98 -4.55 4.15
CA MET A 319 11.12 -3.85 4.75
C MET A 319 10.85 -3.60 6.22
N GLU A 320 9.65 -3.10 6.54
CA GLU A 320 9.24 -2.89 7.91
C GLU A 320 7.85 -3.47 8.20
N HIS A 321 7.74 -4.17 9.31
CA HIS A 321 6.53 -4.19 10.12
C HIS A 321 6.88 -4.25 11.61
N SER A 322 5.87 -4.33 12.48
CA SER A 322 6.05 -4.34 13.94
C SER A 322 5.84 -5.72 14.55
N THR A 323 6.70 -6.12 15.50
CA THR A 323 6.49 -7.37 16.27
C THR A 323 5.30 -7.29 17.22
N SER A 324 4.88 -6.09 17.60
CA SER A 324 3.74 -5.83 18.48
C SER A 324 3.28 -4.37 18.32
N ALA A 325 3.04 -3.64 19.40
CA ALA A 325 2.60 -2.25 19.36
C ALA A 325 3.58 -1.31 18.62
N VAL A 326 3.04 -0.33 17.92
CA VAL A 326 3.78 0.83 17.37
C VAL A 326 3.85 1.95 18.43
N ASN A 327 4.35 3.14 18.07
CA ASN A 327 4.43 4.30 18.97
C ASN A 327 3.56 5.50 18.55
N TRP A 328 3.12 5.55 17.29
CA TRP A 328 2.60 6.77 16.66
C TRP A 328 1.06 6.89 16.65
N ARG A 329 0.33 5.85 17.06
CA ARG A 329 -1.14 5.91 17.16
C ARG A 329 -1.55 6.66 18.44
N PRO A 330 -2.76 7.26 18.47
CA PRO A 330 -3.32 7.80 19.71
C PRO A 330 -3.41 6.76 20.84
N ILE A 331 -3.71 5.50 20.49
CA ILE A 331 -3.62 4.33 21.35
C ILE A 331 -2.86 3.25 20.59
N ASN A 332 -1.73 2.83 21.15
CA ASN A 332 -0.87 1.81 20.56
C ASN A 332 -1.22 0.43 21.14
N TYR A 333 -2.21 -0.23 20.55
CA TYR A 333 -2.57 -1.60 20.91
C TYR A 333 -1.42 -2.55 20.59
N ARG A 334 -1.27 -3.62 21.37
CA ARG A 334 -0.36 -4.72 21.05
C ARG A 334 -1.03 -5.66 20.04
N VAL A 335 -0.23 -6.43 19.32
CA VAL A 335 -0.72 -7.65 18.65
C VAL A 335 -1.03 -8.74 19.66
N GLU A 336 -1.97 -9.62 19.32
CA GLU A 336 -2.37 -10.80 20.07
C GLU A 336 -1.33 -11.94 19.95
N PRO A 337 -1.35 -12.93 20.88
CA PRO A 337 -0.49 -14.11 20.76
C PRO A 337 -0.68 -14.84 19.42
N GLY A 338 0.44 -15.23 18.78
CA GLY A 338 0.48 -15.90 17.48
C GLY A 338 0.52 -14.95 16.27
N GLU A 339 0.10 -13.71 16.43
CA GLU A 339 -0.04 -12.79 15.30
C GLU A 339 1.29 -12.37 14.67
N LEU A 340 2.38 -12.33 15.45
CA LEU A 340 3.72 -12.04 14.90
C LEU A 340 4.08 -13.03 13.77
N VAL A 341 3.90 -14.32 14.03
CA VAL A 341 4.17 -15.38 13.04
C VAL A 341 3.13 -15.32 11.93
N ARG A 342 1.84 -15.23 12.27
CA ARG A 342 0.72 -15.18 11.32
C ARG A 342 0.85 -14.04 10.32
N ASP A 343 1.10 -12.82 10.81
CA ASP A 343 1.23 -11.60 10.00
C ASP A 343 2.41 -11.70 9.04
N SER A 344 3.54 -12.22 9.52
CA SER A 344 4.73 -12.43 8.69
C SER A 344 4.46 -13.43 7.57
N LEU A 345 3.79 -14.54 7.90
CA LEU A 345 3.43 -15.56 6.92
C LEU A 345 2.33 -15.09 5.96
N ALA A 346 1.45 -14.16 6.36
CA ALA A 346 0.47 -13.57 5.47
C ALA A 346 1.12 -12.68 4.40
N HIS A 347 2.12 -11.87 4.77
CA HIS A 347 2.94 -11.14 3.77
C HIS A 347 3.70 -12.10 2.84
N LEU A 348 4.30 -13.15 3.41
CA LEU A 348 5.00 -14.19 2.65
C LEU A 348 4.08 -14.90 1.65
N ALA A 349 2.87 -15.25 2.07
CA ALA A 349 1.86 -15.87 1.22
C ALA A 349 1.46 -14.96 0.06
N MET A 350 1.38 -13.65 0.32
CA MET A 350 1.08 -12.62 -0.68
C MET A 350 2.31 -12.18 -1.50
N GLY A 351 3.34 -13.02 -1.58
CA GLY A 351 4.45 -12.83 -2.54
C GLY A 351 5.71 -12.14 -2.00
N ALA A 352 5.78 -11.84 -0.69
CA ALA A 352 7.05 -11.38 -0.13
C ALA A 352 8.10 -12.51 -0.13
N ASP A 353 9.35 -12.19 -0.46
CA ASP A 353 10.51 -13.08 -0.27
C ASP A 353 11.54 -12.50 0.72
N ALA A 354 11.16 -11.43 1.39
CA ALA A 354 11.86 -10.86 2.54
C ALA A 354 10.85 -10.44 3.62
N ILE A 355 11.14 -10.74 4.87
CA ILE A 355 10.35 -10.41 6.06
C ILE A 355 11.25 -9.68 7.05
N CYS A 356 11.10 -8.35 7.13
CA CYS A 356 11.90 -7.50 8.01
C CYS A 356 11.03 -6.67 8.95
N TYR A 357 11.61 -6.27 10.08
CA TYR A 357 10.95 -5.51 11.13
C TYR A 357 11.58 -4.14 11.34
N PHE A 358 10.75 -3.15 11.67
CA PHE A 358 11.20 -1.99 12.44
C PHE A 358 11.01 -2.30 13.94
N GLN A 359 12.06 -2.57 14.71
CA GLN A 359 13.46 -2.71 14.34
C GLN A 359 14.07 -3.92 15.05
N TRP A 360 15.36 -4.20 14.85
CA TRP A 360 16.06 -5.30 15.51
C TRP A 360 16.00 -5.19 17.04
N ARG A 361 16.52 -4.10 17.62
CA ARG A 361 16.59 -3.92 19.08
C ARG A 361 15.82 -2.68 19.51
N GLN A 362 14.94 -2.86 20.49
CA GLN A 362 14.08 -1.78 20.97
C GLN A 362 14.90 -0.65 21.59
N SER A 363 14.85 0.54 20.98
CA SER A 363 15.60 1.70 21.45
C SER A 363 15.25 2.05 22.90
N LYS A 364 16.27 2.34 23.72
CA LYS A 364 16.10 2.77 25.11
C LYS A 364 15.74 4.26 25.27
N ALA A 365 15.98 5.05 24.22
CA ALA A 365 15.80 6.50 24.19
C ALA A 365 15.33 6.94 22.79
N GLY A 366 14.89 8.20 22.68
CA GLY A 366 14.30 8.73 21.45
C GLY A 366 12.77 8.65 21.41
N ALA A 367 12.20 9.11 20.28
CA ALA A 367 10.76 9.19 20.07
C ALA A 367 10.12 7.79 19.93
N GLU A 368 10.84 6.85 19.30
CA GLU A 368 10.37 5.50 18.99
C GLU A 368 10.74 4.46 20.04
N LYS A 369 11.24 4.86 21.21
CA LYS A 369 11.58 3.92 22.31
C LYS A 369 10.44 2.99 22.73
N TRP A 370 9.19 3.35 22.44
CA TRP A 370 8.00 2.54 22.74
C TRP A 370 7.48 1.72 21.56
N HIS A 371 8.07 1.90 20.37
CA HIS A 371 7.81 1.02 19.24
C HIS A 371 8.35 -0.37 19.58
N SER A 372 7.60 -1.43 19.32
CA SER A 372 8.05 -2.81 19.51
C SER A 372 9.22 -3.17 18.59
N SER A 373 9.93 -4.26 18.89
CA SER A 373 11.13 -4.67 18.15
C SER A 373 11.37 -6.17 18.30
N MET A 374 12.27 -6.74 17.51
CA MET A 374 12.61 -8.17 17.56
C MET A 374 13.22 -8.57 18.91
N VAL A 375 14.11 -7.74 19.45
CA VAL A 375 14.64 -7.81 20.81
C VAL A 375 14.00 -6.68 21.64
N PRO A 376 12.96 -6.96 22.45
CA PRO A 376 12.30 -5.96 23.27
C PRO A 376 13.21 -5.44 24.39
N HIS A 377 12.77 -4.41 25.11
CA HIS A 377 13.44 -3.94 26.34
C HIS A 377 13.62 -5.05 27.40
N ALA A 378 12.76 -6.06 27.38
CA ALA A 378 12.86 -7.25 28.25
C ALA A 378 14.03 -8.18 27.88
N GLY A 379 14.67 -7.96 26.74
CA GLY A 379 15.76 -8.79 26.23
C GLY A 379 15.30 -10.12 25.65
N ALA A 380 16.26 -11.04 25.49
CA ALA A 380 16.06 -12.33 24.84
C ALA A 380 15.15 -13.30 25.61
N ASP A 381 14.92 -13.09 26.91
CA ASP A 381 13.91 -13.83 27.67
C ASP A 381 12.56 -13.12 27.62
N SER A 382 11.98 -13.09 26.42
CA SER A 382 10.68 -12.49 26.16
C SER A 382 9.88 -13.35 25.20
N GLN A 383 8.54 -13.24 25.25
CA GLN A 383 7.69 -13.98 24.32
C GLN A 383 7.94 -13.53 22.88
N ILE A 384 8.04 -12.22 22.65
CA ILE A 384 8.33 -11.66 21.32
C ILE A 384 9.62 -12.24 20.74
N PHE A 385 10.72 -12.28 21.50
CA PHE A 385 11.97 -12.84 20.96
C PHE A 385 11.89 -14.36 20.70
N ARG A 386 11.07 -15.10 21.47
CA ARG A 386 10.82 -16.52 21.18
C ARG A 386 10.03 -16.69 19.87
N ASP A 387 8.99 -15.88 19.66
CA ASP A 387 8.18 -15.90 18.44
C ASP A 387 9.02 -15.46 17.22
N VAL A 388 9.93 -14.51 17.39
CA VAL A 388 10.94 -14.11 16.38
C VAL A 388 11.86 -15.27 16.00
N CYS A 389 12.28 -16.09 16.97
CA CYS A 389 13.08 -17.28 16.69
C CYS A 389 12.26 -18.39 16.02
N GLU A 390 11.00 -18.58 16.41
CA GLU A 390 10.05 -19.50 15.77
C GLU A 390 9.89 -19.14 14.29
N LEU A 391 9.56 -17.88 14.00
CA LEU A 391 9.42 -17.38 12.63
C LEU A 391 10.68 -17.61 11.79
N GLY A 392 11.86 -17.28 12.30
CA GLY A 392 13.09 -17.48 11.54
C GLY A 392 13.37 -18.95 11.20
N ALA A 393 12.97 -19.89 12.09
CA ALA A 393 13.04 -21.32 11.81
C ALA A 393 12.02 -21.74 10.73
N ASP A 394 10.79 -21.23 10.80
CA ASP A 394 9.74 -21.50 9.81
C ASP A 394 10.11 -20.98 8.42
N LEU A 395 10.64 -19.75 8.32
CA LEU A 395 11.13 -19.19 7.05
C LEU A 395 12.30 -20.01 6.49
N GLY A 396 13.20 -20.49 7.35
CA GLY A 396 14.27 -21.41 6.95
C GLY A 396 13.72 -22.71 6.33
N LYS A 397 12.71 -23.32 6.98
CA LYS A 397 12.04 -24.52 6.47
C LYS A 397 11.37 -24.28 5.12
N LEU A 398 10.59 -23.21 4.99
CA LEU A 398 9.89 -22.89 3.73
C LEU A 398 10.86 -22.60 2.58
N ALA A 399 12.00 -21.96 2.87
CA ALA A 399 13.06 -21.75 1.89
C ALA A 399 13.71 -23.08 1.44
N ASP A 400 13.95 -24.02 2.37
CA ASP A 400 14.47 -25.35 2.04
C ASP A 400 13.50 -26.19 1.18
N GLU A 401 12.20 -25.94 1.32
CA GLU A 401 11.13 -26.58 0.54
C GLU A 401 10.89 -25.94 -0.84
N GLY A 402 11.62 -24.89 -1.22
CA GLY A 402 11.55 -24.28 -2.56
C GLY A 402 10.56 -23.13 -2.72
N LEU A 403 10.13 -22.46 -1.64
CA LEU A 403 9.17 -21.36 -1.74
C LEU A 403 9.64 -20.21 -2.66
N LEU A 404 10.94 -19.92 -2.70
CA LEU A 404 11.50 -18.80 -3.49
C LEU A 404 11.33 -18.95 -5.01
N ASP A 405 11.00 -20.16 -5.50
CA ASP A 405 10.76 -20.40 -6.94
C ASP A 405 9.32 -20.05 -7.37
N THR A 406 8.50 -19.58 -6.42
CA THR A 406 7.05 -19.41 -6.59
C THR A 406 6.61 -17.95 -6.64
N LYS A 407 5.43 -17.72 -7.22
CA LYS A 407 4.72 -16.42 -7.23
C LYS A 407 3.31 -16.59 -6.67
N LEU A 408 2.72 -15.50 -6.18
CA LEU A 408 1.29 -15.48 -5.82
C LEU A 408 0.44 -15.92 -7.02
N VAL A 409 -0.39 -16.95 -6.83
CA VAL A 409 -1.30 -17.44 -7.87
C VAL A 409 -2.29 -16.35 -8.24
N LYS A 410 -2.52 -16.16 -9.55
CA LYS A 410 -3.47 -15.17 -10.07
C LYS A 410 -4.89 -15.51 -9.60
N SER A 411 -5.54 -14.58 -8.93
CA SER A 411 -6.93 -14.74 -8.52
C SER A 411 -7.89 -14.76 -9.71
N LYS A 412 -9.11 -15.27 -9.51
CA LYS A 412 -10.23 -15.08 -10.45
C LYS A 412 -10.68 -13.62 -10.51
N ILE A 413 -10.56 -12.88 -9.39
CA ILE A 413 -11.12 -11.54 -9.23
C ILE A 413 -10.01 -10.52 -8.94
N ALA A 414 -9.99 -9.44 -9.72
CA ALA A 414 -9.19 -8.26 -9.42
C ALA A 414 -10.06 -7.17 -8.75
N VAL A 415 -9.61 -6.64 -7.62
CA VAL A 415 -10.17 -5.44 -6.98
C VAL A 415 -9.27 -4.27 -7.35
N VAL A 416 -9.80 -3.29 -8.10
CA VAL A 416 -8.99 -2.19 -8.61
C VAL A 416 -8.77 -1.11 -7.55
N PHE A 417 -7.53 -0.65 -7.44
CA PHE A 417 -7.14 0.47 -6.59
C PHE A 417 -6.51 1.61 -7.41
N ASP A 418 -6.81 2.85 -7.05
CA ASP A 418 -6.25 4.05 -7.68
C ASP A 418 -5.93 5.16 -6.66
N TYR A 419 -4.64 5.47 -6.55
CA TYR A 419 -4.14 6.57 -5.73
C TYR A 419 -4.75 7.92 -6.14
N GLU A 420 -4.96 8.15 -7.43
CA GLU A 420 -5.48 9.45 -7.90
C GLU A 420 -6.97 9.61 -7.61
N SER A 421 -7.77 8.54 -7.74
CA SER A 421 -9.16 8.52 -7.26
C SER A 421 -9.23 8.79 -5.75
N GLN A 422 -8.33 8.20 -4.95
CA GLN A 422 -8.24 8.56 -3.54
C GLN A 422 -7.97 10.07 -3.35
N TRP A 423 -7.01 10.63 -4.08
CA TRP A 423 -6.68 12.04 -4.00
C TRP A 423 -7.82 12.98 -4.41
N ALA A 424 -8.66 12.58 -5.37
CA ALA A 424 -9.86 13.32 -5.76
C ALA A 424 -10.93 13.25 -4.65
N THR A 425 -11.18 12.06 -4.09
CA THR A 425 -12.17 11.90 -3.00
C THR A 425 -11.81 12.63 -1.71
N GLU A 426 -10.57 13.06 -1.54
CA GLU A 426 -10.12 13.89 -0.41
C GLU A 426 -10.48 15.37 -0.51
N HIS A 427 -11.04 15.84 -1.64
CA HIS A 427 -11.47 17.23 -1.74
C HIS A 427 -12.63 17.53 -0.76
N THR A 428 -12.58 18.69 -0.13
CA THR A 428 -13.49 19.05 0.98
C THR A 428 -14.89 19.48 0.54
N ALA A 429 -15.18 19.51 -0.76
CA ALA A 429 -16.48 19.83 -1.34
C ALA A 429 -17.03 18.72 -2.24
N THR A 430 -16.64 17.45 -2.00
CA THR A 430 -17.32 16.29 -2.57
C THR A 430 -18.76 16.17 -2.05
N PRO A 431 -19.64 15.37 -2.69
CA PRO A 431 -21.02 15.15 -2.23
C PRO A 431 -21.15 14.82 -0.73
N THR A 432 -20.21 14.05 -0.20
CA THR A 432 -20.02 13.84 1.24
C THR A 432 -18.53 13.66 1.55
N GLN A 433 -18.12 13.98 2.78
CA GLN A 433 -16.76 13.77 3.28
C GLN A 433 -16.55 12.38 3.91
N GLU A 434 -17.62 11.62 4.09
CA GLU A 434 -17.56 10.27 4.68
C GLU A 434 -17.17 9.17 3.66
N VAL A 435 -17.18 9.51 2.36
CA VAL A 435 -16.77 8.62 1.28
C VAL A 435 -15.35 8.92 0.85
N ARG A 436 -14.51 7.88 0.86
CA ARG A 436 -13.14 7.86 0.36
C ARG A 436 -12.93 6.61 -0.47
N HIS A 437 -12.24 6.75 -1.60
CA HIS A 437 -11.95 5.63 -2.51
C HIS A 437 -11.40 4.45 -1.71
N TRP A 438 -10.36 4.67 -0.90
CA TRP A 438 -9.57 3.60 -0.28
C TRP A 438 -10.37 2.59 0.57
N THR A 439 -11.50 3.02 1.15
CA THR A 439 -12.31 2.15 2.01
C THR A 439 -13.08 1.09 1.22
N GLU A 440 -13.52 1.41 0.01
CA GLU A 440 -14.37 0.53 -0.79
C GLU A 440 -13.60 -0.70 -1.31
N PRO A 441 -12.39 -0.60 -1.91
CA PRO A 441 -11.57 -1.76 -2.26
C PRO A 441 -11.33 -2.71 -1.09
N LEU A 442 -10.99 -2.19 0.09
CA LEU A 442 -10.81 -3.01 1.30
C LEU A 442 -12.11 -3.73 1.68
N THR A 443 -13.24 -3.02 1.62
CA THR A 443 -14.56 -3.60 1.95
C THR A 443 -14.92 -4.74 0.99
N TRP A 444 -14.65 -4.57 -0.31
CA TRP A 444 -14.86 -5.61 -1.31
C TRP A 444 -13.92 -6.80 -1.11
N PHE A 445 -12.64 -6.56 -0.83
CA PHE A 445 -11.69 -7.62 -0.52
C PHE A 445 -12.16 -8.46 0.68
N ARG A 446 -12.62 -7.82 1.76
CA ARG A 446 -13.17 -8.48 2.95
C ARG A 446 -14.44 -9.29 2.65
N ALA A 447 -15.37 -8.70 1.89
CA ALA A 447 -16.62 -9.35 1.54
C ALA A 447 -16.43 -10.55 0.59
N LEU A 448 -15.45 -10.48 -0.32
CA LEU A 448 -15.05 -11.60 -1.16
C LEU A 448 -14.41 -12.70 -0.31
N ALA A 449 -13.54 -12.35 0.63
CA ALA A 449 -12.96 -13.31 1.57
C ALA A 449 -14.04 -14.00 2.42
N ASP A 450 -15.09 -13.28 2.86
CA ASP A 450 -16.25 -13.85 3.55
C ASP A 450 -17.02 -14.88 2.70
N ASN A 451 -16.88 -14.83 1.38
CA ASN A 451 -17.45 -15.78 0.43
C ASN A 451 -16.43 -16.83 -0.05
N GLY A 452 -15.28 -16.95 0.63
CA GLY A 452 -14.22 -17.91 0.31
C GLY A 452 -13.37 -17.55 -0.93
N LEU A 453 -13.38 -16.29 -1.35
CA LEU A 453 -12.65 -15.81 -2.53
C LEU A 453 -11.53 -14.85 -2.12
N THR A 454 -10.28 -15.26 -2.31
CA THR A 454 -9.12 -14.38 -2.16
C THR A 454 -8.92 -13.60 -3.45
N ALA A 455 -9.15 -12.29 -3.42
CA ALA A 455 -8.97 -11.40 -4.57
C ALA A 455 -7.52 -10.92 -4.72
N ASP A 456 -7.12 -10.57 -5.94
CA ASP A 456 -5.92 -9.76 -6.17
C ASP A 456 -6.30 -8.27 -6.10
N VAL A 457 -5.56 -7.46 -5.35
CA VAL A 457 -5.71 -6.00 -5.38
C VAL A 457 -4.76 -5.43 -6.42
N VAL A 458 -5.31 -4.82 -7.47
CA VAL A 458 -4.55 -4.45 -8.68
C VAL A 458 -4.62 -2.95 -8.92
N PRO A 459 -3.48 -2.24 -9.07
CA PRO A 459 -3.50 -0.83 -9.44
C PRO A 459 -4.22 -0.58 -10.77
N VAL A 460 -4.88 0.57 -10.94
CA VAL A 460 -5.66 0.90 -12.15
C VAL A 460 -4.84 0.90 -13.45
N ARG A 461 -3.52 1.11 -13.38
CA ARG A 461 -2.61 1.01 -14.54
C ARG A 461 -2.10 -0.41 -14.78
N GLY A 462 -2.35 -1.31 -13.84
CA GLY A 462 -2.03 -2.74 -13.95
C GLY A 462 -3.00 -3.50 -14.86
N PRO A 463 -2.73 -4.80 -15.09
CA PRO A 463 -3.45 -5.65 -16.04
C PRO A 463 -4.75 -6.26 -15.45
N TRP A 464 -5.56 -5.45 -14.76
CA TRP A 464 -6.82 -5.92 -14.15
C TRP A 464 -7.84 -6.44 -15.18
N ASP A 465 -7.80 -5.93 -16.41
CA ASP A 465 -8.64 -6.32 -17.55
C ASP A 465 -8.29 -7.70 -18.14
N GLN A 466 -7.37 -8.43 -17.51
CA GLN A 466 -7.04 -9.83 -17.84
C GLN A 466 -7.65 -10.84 -16.87
N TYR A 467 -8.42 -10.39 -15.88
CA TYR A 467 -9.04 -11.24 -14.87
C TYR A 467 -10.43 -11.73 -15.29
N GLU A 468 -10.87 -12.86 -14.74
CA GLU A 468 -12.21 -13.39 -15.01
C GLU A 468 -13.29 -12.40 -14.58
N ALA A 469 -13.11 -11.80 -13.40
CA ALA A 469 -13.95 -10.71 -12.93
C ALA A 469 -13.14 -9.54 -12.35
N VAL A 470 -13.73 -8.34 -12.39
CA VAL A 470 -13.09 -7.10 -11.95
C VAL A 470 -14.07 -6.30 -11.11
N VAL A 471 -13.59 -5.72 -10.01
CA VAL A 471 -14.32 -4.74 -9.20
C VAL A 471 -13.71 -3.37 -9.43
N LEU A 472 -14.56 -2.36 -9.72
CA LEU A 472 -14.24 -0.94 -9.72
C LEU A 472 -14.90 -0.27 -8.50
N PRO A 473 -14.25 -0.32 -7.32
CA PRO A 473 -14.79 0.16 -6.06
C PRO A 473 -14.50 1.65 -5.84
N SER A 474 -15.52 2.49 -5.96
CA SER A 474 -15.46 3.95 -5.79
C SER A 474 -14.31 4.57 -6.58
N LEU A 475 -14.13 4.10 -7.82
CA LEU A 475 -13.05 4.50 -8.71
C LEU A 475 -13.43 5.82 -9.39
N THR A 476 -13.36 6.91 -8.61
CA THR A 476 -13.95 8.21 -8.95
C THR A 476 -13.43 8.80 -10.25
N ILE A 477 -12.14 8.65 -10.54
CA ILE A 477 -11.53 9.08 -11.79
C ILE A 477 -11.61 7.95 -12.81
N LEU A 478 -12.24 8.22 -13.95
CA LEU A 478 -12.08 7.41 -15.16
C LEU A 478 -11.66 8.32 -16.31
N SER A 479 -10.40 8.21 -16.72
CA SER A 479 -9.95 8.82 -17.97
C SER A 479 -10.69 8.19 -19.17
N GLU A 480 -10.59 8.83 -20.34
CA GLU A 480 -11.11 8.24 -21.58
C GLU A 480 -10.46 6.89 -21.88
N GLU A 481 -9.16 6.73 -21.61
CA GLU A 481 -8.44 5.47 -21.78
C GLU A 481 -8.97 4.37 -20.85
N THR A 482 -9.12 4.66 -19.56
CA THR A 482 -9.64 3.67 -18.60
C THR A 482 -11.09 3.31 -18.92
N SER A 483 -11.91 4.31 -19.26
CA SER A 483 -13.29 4.10 -19.71
C SER A 483 -13.38 3.19 -20.95
N ARG A 484 -12.44 3.34 -21.89
CA ARG A 484 -12.32 2.46 -23.07
C ARG A 484 -11.95 1.04 -22.66
N ARG A 485 -10.95 0.86 -21.78
CA ARG A 485 -10.57 -0.46 -21.26
C ARG A 485 -11.74 -1.16 -20.57
N VAL A 486 -12.52 -0.45 -19.76
CA VAL A 486 -13.74 -0.99 -19.12
C VAL A 486 -14.73 -1.49 -20.16
N ARG A 487 -15.01 -0.67 -21.19
CA ARG A 487 -15.95 -1.03 -22.26
C ARG A 487 -15.47 -2.24 -23.07
N GLU A 488 -14.20 -2.24 -23.47
CA GLU A 488 -13.57 -3.34 -24.22
C GLU A 488 -13.55 -4.63 -23.39
N TYR A 489 -13.25 -4.55 -22.08
CA TYR A 489 -13.25 -5.69 -21.16
C TYR A 489 -14.62 -6.37 -21.10
N VAL A 490 -15.68 -5.61 -20.79
CA VAL A 490 -17.04 -6.18 -20.67
C VAL A 490 -17.56 -6.65 -22.02
N ALA A 491 -17.38 -5.86 -23.09
CA ALA A 491 -17.82 -6.26 -24.42
C ALA A 491 -17.26 -7.61 -24.87
N ASN A 492 -16.03 -7.94 -24.45
CA ASN A 492 -15.33 -9.18 -24.78
C ASN A 492 -15.59 -10.35 -23.78
N GLY A 493 -16.61 -10.25 -22.92
CA GLY A 493 -16.99 -11.32 -21.99
C GLY A 493 -16.53 -11.13 -20.54
N GLY A 494 -15.93 -9.98 -20.23
CA GLY A 494 -15.55 -9.64 -18.86
C GLY A 494 -16.73 -9.52 -17.91
N LYS A 495 -16.49 -9.85 -16.63
CA LYS A 495 -17.48 -9.80 -15.55
C LYS A 495 -17.14 -8.64 -14.61
N LEU A 496 -17.93 -7.58 -14.63
CA LEU A 496 -17.60 -6.34 -13.95
C LEU A 496 -18.53 -6.07 -12.76
N PHE A 497 -17.96 -5.67 -11.64
CA PHE A 497 -18.66 -5.02 -10.54
C PHE A 497 -18.26 -3.55 -10.52
N VAL A 498 -19.24 -2.66 -10.49
CA VAL A 498 -19.03 -1.20 -10.40
C VAL A 498 -19.85 -0.69 -9.23
N THR A 499 -19.27 0.18 -8.42
CA THR A 499 -20.00 0.78 -7.30
C THR A 499 -20.41 2.21 -7.59
N TYR A 500 -21.22 2.75 -6.68
CA TYR A 500 -21.36 4.18 -6.44
C TYR A 500 -19.99 4.89 -6.43
N TYR A 501 -19.99 6.21 -6.68
CA TYR A 501 -18.78 7.03 -6.71
C TYR A 501 -17.75 6.69 -7.81
N THR A 502 -18.04 5.76 -8.73
CA THR A 502 -17.15 5.40 -9.83
C THR A 502 -17.44 6.22 -11.10
N GLY A 503 -16.40 6.67 -11.81
CA GLY A 503 -16.54 7.33 -13.10
C GLY A 503 -17.33 8.63 -13.06
N LEU A 504 -17.19 9.38 -11.97
CA LEU A 504 -17.83 10.70 -11.81
C LEU A 504 -17.11 11.75 -12.64
N VAL A 505 -15.78 11.67 -12.69
CA VAL A 505 -14.91 12.68 -13.29
C VAL A 505 -13.83 12.04 -14.18
N ASP A 506 -13.25 12.85 -15.07
CA ASP A 506 -12.04 12.52 -15.83
C ASP A 506 -10.76 12.75 -15.02
N GLU A 507 -9.58 12.57 -15.65
CA GLU A 507 -8.29 12.76 -14.98
C GLU A 507 -7.98 14.22 -14.59
N LYS A 508 -8.79 15.19 -14.99
CA LYS A 508 -8.65 16.60 -14.60
C LYS A 508 -9.64 17.00 -13.52
N ASP A 509 -10.39 16.03 -12.99
CA ASP A 509 -11.52 16.23 -12.09
C ASP A 509 -12.70 16.96 -12.78
N HIS A 510 -12.85 16.82 -14.10
CA HIS A 510 -14.02 17.33 -14.82
C HIS A 510 -15.13 16.30 -14.82
N VAL A 511 -16.34 16.73 -14.44
CA VAL A 511 -17.51 15.85 -14.40
C VAL A 511 -17.87 15.32 -15.79
N TRP A 512 -18.04 14.00 -15.91
CA TRP A 512 -18.62 13.39 -17.09
C TRP A 512 -20.13 13.70 -17.17
N LEU A 513 -20.52 14.52 -18.15
CA LEU A 513 -21.89 15.01 -18.27
C LEU A 513 -22.88 13.97 -18.84
N GLY A 514 -24.18 14.23 -18.66
CA GLY A 514 -25.29 13.44 -19.20
C GLY A 514 -25.92 12.42 -18.23
N GLY A 515 -25.40 12.33 -17.01
CA GLY A 515 -25.83 11.41 -15.95
C GLY A 515 -24.76 10.38 -15.63
N TYR A 516 -24.58 10.07 -14.35
CA TYR A 516 -23.51 9.20 -13.84
C TYR A 516 -23.85 7.71 -14.00
N PRO A 517 -22.83 6.81 -14.07
CA PRO A 517 -21.40 7.08 -14.26
C PRO A 517 -21.11 7.50 -15.71
N GLY A 518 -20.65 8.74 -15.92
CA GLY A 518 -20.90 9.44 -17.18
C GLY A 518 -20.15 8.91 -18.41
N SER A 519 -19.03 8.22 -18.22
CA SER A 519 -18.23 7.64 -19.30
C SER A 519 -18.54 6.17 -19.60
N ILE A 520 -19.26 5.46 -18.72
CA ILE A 520 -19.52 4.01 -18.78
C ILE A 520 -20.95 3.60 -18.44
N ARG A 521 -21.90 4.54 -18.30
CA ARG A 521 -23.32 4.27 -18.03
C ARG A 521 -23.97 3.33 -19.05
N ASP A 522 -23.48 3.34 -20.29
CA ASP A 522 -23.88 2.40 -21.35
C ASP A 522 -23.48 0.96 -21.03
N VAL A 523 -22.32 0.77 -20.39
CA VAL A 523 -21.80 -0.54 -19.97
C VAL A 523 -22.56 -1.08 -18.76
N VAL A 524 -22.75 -0.25 -17.73
CA VAL A 524 -23.42 -0.68 -16.49
C VAL A 524 -24.95 -0.64 -16.56
N GLY A 525 -25.52 -0.04 -17.61
CA GLY A 525 -26.96 -0.03 -17.84
C GLY A 525 -27.78 0.75 -16.82
N VAL A 526 -27.18 1.72 -16.11
CA VAL A 526 -27.86 2.60 -15.16
C VAL A 526 -27.60 4.06 -15.49
N ARG A 527 -28.54 4.94 -15.13
CA ARG A 527 -28.34 6.39 -15.20
C ARG A 527 -28.78 7.08 -13.91
N ILE A 528 -27.88 7.89 -13.39
CA ILE A 528 -28.02 8.61 -12.12
C ILE A 528 -28.01 10.12 -12.39
N GLU A 529 -28.94 10.84 -11.79
CA GLU A 529 -29.05 12.30 -11.96
C GLU A 529 -28.43 13.06 -10.78
N GLU A 530 -28.57 12.52 -9.57
CA GLU A 530 -28.10 13.11 -8.33
C GLU A 530 -27.76 12.03 -7.30
N PHE A 531 -27.25 12.46 -6.15
CA PHE A 531 -26.78 11.60 -5.09
C PHE A 531 -27.53 11.88 -3.79
N ALA A 532 -27.75 10.85 -2.98
CA ALA A 532 -28.24 10.98 -1.62
C ALA A 532 -27.12 10.62 -0.64
N ALA A 533 -26.42 11.64 -0.14
CA ALA A 533 -25.57 11.49 1.03
C ALA A 533 -26.44 11.24 2.27
N MET A 534 -25.95 10.39 3.18
CA MET A 534 -26.63 10.02 4.42
C MET A 534 -25.72 10.30 5.63
N GLY A 535 -26.32 10.65 6.76
CA GLY A 535 -25.61 10.97 8.00
C GLY A 535 -26.54 11.38 9.13
N ASP A 536 -25.98 11.53 10.34
CA ASP A 536 -26.71 11.82 11.57
C ASP A 536 -26.39 13.22 12.18
N ASP A 537 -25.72 14.08 11.41
CA ASP A 537 -25.26 15.40 11.83
C ASP A 537 -26.38 16.45 11.96
N PHE A 538 -27.50 16.23 11.26
CA PHE A 538 -28.73 17.03 11.39
C PHE A 538 -29.95 16.17 11.76
N PRO A 539 -30.71 16.51 12.82
CA PRO A 539 -31.88 15.74 13.22
C PRO A 539 -32.93 15.61 12.09
N GLY A 540 -33.28 14.38 11.77
CA GLY A 540 -34.27 14.06 10.74
C GLY A 540 -33.71 14.00 9.31
N ALA A 541 -32.39 14.19 9.13
CA ALA A 541 -31.71 13.75 7.91
C ALA A 541 -31.76 12.22 7.80
N MET A 542 -31.64 11.72 6.58
CA MET A 542 -31.56 10.28 6.32
C MET A 542 -30.17 9.78 6.69
N ASP A 543 -30.09 8.77 7.55
CA ASP A 543 -28.84 8.17 8.05
C ASP A 543 -28.61 6.74 7.54
N HIS A 544 -29.64 6.10 6.97
CA HIS A 544 -29.57 4.79 6.34
C HIS A 544 -30.71 4.55 5.33
N LEU A 545 -30.53 3.52 4.49
CA LEU A 545 -31.56 2.96 3.61
C LEU A 545 -31.55 1.43 3.66
N ASP A 546 -32.71 0.82 3.95
CA ASP A 546 -32.87 -0.64 3.88
C ASP A 546 -32.94 -1.13 2.43
N LEU A 547 -32.45 -2.34 2.15
CA LEU A 547 -32.61 -2.99 0.84
C LEU A 547 -33.58 -4.18 0.88
N THR A 548 -34.10 -4.57 -0.28
CA THR A 548 -35.03 -5.71 -0.42
C THR A 548 -34.40 -7.05 -0.03
N ASN A 549 -33.09 -7.21 -0.25
CA ASN A 549 -32.31 -8.38 0.17
C ASN A 549 -31.91 -8.33 1.67
N GLY A 550 -32.26 -7.25 2.38
CA GLY A 550 -31.98 -7.06 3.80
C GLY A 550 -30.55 -6.66 4.12
N ALA A 551 -29.77 -6.16 3.16
CA ALA A 551 -28.62 -5.31 3.44
C ALA A 551 -29.11 -3.89 3.83
N VAL A 552 -28.22 -3.09 4.41
CA VAL A 552 -28.49 -1.70 4.79
C VAL A 552 -27.39 -0.83 4.19
N ALA A 553 -27.78 0.26 3.54
CA ALA A 553 -26.87 1.26 3.02
C ALA A 553 -26.67 2.39 4.04
N HIS A 554 -25.43 2.88 4.16
CA HIS A 554 -25.04 4.01 4.98
C HIS A 554 -24.23 5.00 4.16
N ASP A 555 -24.04 6.24 4.64
CA ASP A 555 -23.22 7.33 4.08
C ASP A 555 -23.60 7.85 2.68
N PHE A 556 -23.96 6.97 1.74
CA PHE A 556 -24.18 7.31 0.35
C PHE A 556 -25.06 6.30 -0.40
N ALA A 557 -25.97 6.83 -1.22
CA ALA A 557 -26.72 6.11 -2.24
C ALA A 557 -26.89 6.96 -3.52
N ASP A 558 -26.87 6.31 -4.67
CA ASP A 558 -27.17 6.92 -5.97
C ASP A 558 -28.69 6.98 -6.20
N VAL A 559 -29.17 8.10 -6.76
CA VAL A 559 -30.56 8.22 -7.22
C VAL A 559 -30.64 7.68 -8.66
N ILE A 560 -30.77 6.35 -8.79
CA ILE A 560 -30.91 5.67 -10.10
C ILE A 560 -32.30 5.98 -10.68
N THR A 561 -32.34 6.79 -11.74
CA THR A 561 -33.61 7.27 -12.35
C THR A 561 -34.05 6.44 -13.53
N SER A 562 -33.14 5.71 -14.17
CA SER A 562 -33.46 4.78 -15.26
C SER A 562 -32.42 3.68 -15.37
N VAL A 563 -32.87 2.54 -15.88
CA VAL A 563 -32.05 1.37 -16.19
C VAL A 563 -32.28 1.01 -17.66
N ALA A 564 -31.28 0.42 -18.31
CA ALA A 564 -31.37 -0.03 -19.70
C ALA A 564 -32.34 -1.22 -19.83
N ASP A 565 -32.86 -1.47 -21.03
CA ASP A 565 -33.73 -2.63 -21.31
C ASP A 565 -33.01 -3.98 -21.10
N THR A 566 -31.68 -3.97 -21.18
CA THR A 566 -30.78 -5.10 -20.92
C THR A 566 -30.38 -5.23 -19.45
N ALA A 567 -30.79 -4.29 -18.60
CA ALA A 567 -30.51 -4.30 -17.19
C ALA A 567 -31.72 -4.81 -16.39
N HIS A 568 -31.45 -5.58 -15.33
CA HIS A 568 -32.46 -6.00 -14.38
C HIS A 568 -32.05 -5.66 -12.95
N VAL A 569 -33.04 -5.48 -12.08
CA VAL A 569 -32.85 -5.06 -10.69
C VAL A 569 -32.77 -6.29 -9.79
N VAL A 570 -31.63 -6.47 -9.12
CA VAL A 570 -31.37 -7.55 -8.16
C VAL A 570 -31.87 -7.17 -6.75
N ALA A 571 -31.68 -5.91 -6.36
CA ALA A 571 -32.19 -5.36 -5.11
C ALA A 571 -32.65 -3.91 -5.28
N SER A 572 -33.67 -3.53 -4.52
CA SER A 572 -34.22 -2.18 -4.46
C SER A 572 -34.16 -1.63 -3.04
N PHE A 573 -34.23 -0.32 -2.89
CA PHE A 573 -34.37 0.31 -1.58
C PHE A 573 -35.79 0.15 -1.01
N LYS A 574 -35.87 0.09 0.31
CA LYS A 574 -37.09 0.16 1.13
C LYS A 574 -36.97 1.41 1.99
N ALA A 575 -37.86 2.37 1.77
CA ALA A 575 -37.82 3.64 2.47
C ALA A 575 -39.21 4.23 2.59
N ASP A 576 -39.37 5.23 3.44
CA ASP A 576 -40.60 6.02 3.44
C ASP A 576 -40.79 6.73 2.09
N LYS A 577 -42.01 6.72 1.56
CA LYS A 577 -42.31 7.27 0.21
C LYS A 577 -41.88 8.72 0.00
N TRP A 578 -41.84 9.53 1.05
CA TRP A 578 -41.46 10.93 0.96
C TRP A 578 -39.99 11.12 0.58
N THR A 579 -39.15 10.11 0.84
CA THR A 579 -37.72 10.11 0.52
C THR A 579 -37.43 9.98 -0.98
N GLY A 580 -38.39 9.47 -1.76
CA GLY A 580 -38.20 9.15 -3.17
C GLY A 580 -37.47 7.82 -3.46
N PHE A 581 -37.06 7.06 -2.43
CA PHE A 581 -36.30 5.82 -2.60
C PHE A 581 -37.12 4.54 -2.58
N ASP A 582 -38.38 4.55 -2.13
CA ASP A 582 -39.21 3.34 -2.03
C ASP A 582 -39.33 2.62 -3.39
N GLY A 583 -38.72 1.44 -3.50
CA GLY A 583 -38.69 0.64 -4.73
C GLY A 583 -37.65 1.06 -5.77
N ALA A 584 -36.87 2.12 -5.54
CA ALA A 584 -35.80 2.54 -6.45
C ALA A 584 -34.70 1.46 -6.55
N PRO A 585 -34.05 1.27 -7.72
CA PRO A 585 -32.97 0.30 -7.88
C PRO A 585 -31.79 0.63 -6.95
N ALA A 586 -31.25 -0.38 -6.27
CA ALA A 586 -30.05 -0.28 -5.45
C ALA A 586 -28.90 -1.13 -6.03
N VAL A 587 -29.24 -2.33 -6.50
CA VAL A 587 -28.30 -3.26 -7.13
C VAL A 587 -28.89 -3.75 -8.44
N THR A 588 -28.13 -3.66 -9.52
CA THR A 588 -28.56 -4.04 -10.88
C THR A 588 -27.51 -4.88 -11.58
N VAL A 589 -27.90 -5.65 -12.59
CA VAL A 589 -27.00 -6.36 -13.50
C VAL A 589 -27.44 -6.08 -14.93
N ASN A 590 -26.48 -5.72 -15.78
CA ASN A 590 -26.68 -5.41 -17.18
C ASN A 590 -25.87 -6.36 -18.09
N ASP A 591 -26.48 -6.82 -19.16
CA ASP A 591 -25.77 -7.50 -20.25
C ASP A 591 -25.18 -6.47 -21.22
N PHE A 592 -23.89 -6.59 -21.54
CA PHE A 592 -23.20 -5.68 -22.47
C PHE A 592 -22.17 -6.41 -23.33
N GLY A 593 -22.44 -6.50 -24.64
CA GLY A 593 -21.66 -7.35 -25.53
C GLY A 593 -21.77 -8.82 -25.10
N ASP A 594 -20.64 -9.50 -24.95
CA ASP A 594 -20.57 -10.89 -24.48
C ASP A 594 -20.43 -11.02 -22.95
N GLY A 595 -20.32 -9.89 -22.23
CA GLY A 595 -20.09 -9.86 -20.77
C GLY A 595 -21.23 -9.28 -19.96
N LYS A 596 -20.99 -9.11 -18.66
CA LYS A 596 -21.96 -8.63 -17.68
C LYS A 596 -21.37 -7.58 -16.76
N ALA A 597 -22.18 -6.59 -16.38
CA ALA A 597 -21.82 -5.56 -15.42
C ALA A 597 -22.86 -5.45 -14.30
N ALA A 598 -22.45 -5.74 -13.06
CA ALA A 598 -23.22 -5.42 -11.86
C ALA A 598 -22.92 -3.99 -11.39
N TYR A 599 -23.97 -3.27 -11.01
CA TYR A 599 -23.86 -1.95 -10.39
C TYR A 599 -24.41 -1.98 -8.97
N VAL A 600 -23.59 -1.56 -7.99
CA VAL A 600 -23.97 -1.42 -6.58
C VAL A 600 -24.02 0.08 -6.24
N GLY A 601 -25.21 0.66 -6.31
CA GLY A 601 -25.43 2.12 -6.19
C GLY A 601 -25.50 2.65 -4.76
N ALA A 602 -24.91 1.97 -3.77
CA ALA A 602 -24.86 2.42 -2.39
C ALA A 602 -23.72 1.78 -1.60
N ARG A 603 -23.29 2.41 -0.51
CA ARG A 603 -22.28 1.84 0.40
C ARG A 603 -22.93 0.85 1.36
N LEU A 604 -22.70 -0.44 1.14
CA LEU A 604 -23.30 -1.53 1.93
C LEU A 604 -22.42 -2.04 3.07
N GLY A 605 -21.16 -1.59 3.15
CA GLY A 605 -20.17 -2.13 4.08
C GLY A 605 -19.85 -3.61 3.85
N ARG A 606 -18.99 -4.18 4.69
CA ARG A 606 -18.53 -5.58 4.57
C ARG A 606 -19.71 -6.55 4.64
N GLU A 607 -20.54 -6.43 5.68
CA GLU A 607 -21.65 -7.36 5.92
C GLU A 607 -22.71 -7.30 4.82
N GLY A 608 -23.08 -6.08 4.38
CA GLY A 608 -24.08 -5.90 3.33
C GLY A 608 -23.58 -6.40 1.97
N LEU A 609 -22.30 -6.19 1.65
CA LEU A 609 -21.68 -6.77 0.45
C LEU A 609 -21.57 -8.28 0.55
N ALA A 610 -21.07 -8.84 1.66
CA ALA A 610 -20.92 -10.28 1.85
C ALA A 610 -22.27 -11.01 1.68
N LYS A 611 -23.37 -10.40 2.13
CA LYS A 611 -24.74 -10.88 1.96
C LYS A 611 -25.26 -10.76 0.52
N THR A 612 -24.82 -9.75 -0.21
CA THR A 612 -25.28 -9.46 -1.58
C THR A 612 -24.50 -10.25 -2.64
N LEU A 613 -23.23 -10.55 -2.37
CA LEU A 613 -22.31 -11.21 -3.30
C LEU A 613 -22.82 -12.56 -3.85
N PRO A 614 -23.40 -13.49 -3.08
CA PRO A 614 -23.86 -14.77 -3.63
C PRO A 614 -24.80 -14.62 -4.83
N ALA A 615 -25.77 -13.70 -4.75
CA ALA A 615 -26.70 -13.44 -5.84
C ALA A 615 -25.99 -12.83 -7.06
N LEU A 616 -25.04 -11.91 -6.85
CA LEU A 616 -24.29 -11.32 -7.95
C LEU A 616 -23.34 -12.33 -8.59
N LEU A 617 -22.62 -13.12 -7.80
CA LEU A 617 -21.71 -14.16 -8.30
C LEU A 617 -22.47 -15.17 -9.16
N GLU A 618 -23.69 -15.57 -8.76
CA GLU A 618 -24.57 -16.42 -9.56
C GLU A 618 -24.98 -15.74 -10.88
N GLU A 619 -25.44 -14.48 -10.83
CA GLU A 619 -25.85 -13.72 -12.02
C GLU A 619 -24.71 -13.50 -13.02
N LEU A 620 -23.48 -13.26 -12.52
CA LEU A 620 -22.27 -13.14 -13.34
C LEU A 620 -21.66 -14.50 -13.72
N GLY A 621 -22.18 -15.62 -13.19
CA GLY A 621 -21.67 -16.96 -13.45
C GLY A 621 -20.24 -17.18 -12.94
N ILE A 622 -19.88 -16.62 -11.79
CA ILE A 622 -18.57 -16.78 -11.14
C ILE A 622 -18.67 -17.91 -10.14
N GLU A 623 -17.87 -18.95 -10.33
CA GLU A 623 -17.86 -20.11 -9.45
C GLU A 623 -17.14 -19.83 -8.12
N THR A 624 -17.86 -20.01 -7.02
CA THR A 624 -17.31 -20.02 -5.66
C THR A 624 -16.84 -21.43 -5.27
N PRO A 625 -15.80 -21.57 -4.44
CA PRO A 625 -15.41 -22.86 -3.87
C PRO A 625 -16.58 -23.58 -3.20
N ALA A 626 -16.63 -24.90 -3.34
CA ALA A 626 -17.55 -25.77 -2.62
C ALA A 626 -16.91 -26.16 -1.29
N GLY A 627 -17.50 -25.76 -0.17
CA GLY A 627 -17.01 -26.05 1.18
C GLY A 627 -17.94 -25.46 2.25
N ASP A 628 -17.86 -26.02 3.45
CA ASP A 628 -18.58 -25.56 4.66
C ASP A 628 -17.78 -24.49 5.45
N ASP A 629 -16.49 -24.33 5.16
CA ASP A 629 -15.54 -23.41 5.82
C ASP A 629 -15.46 -22.01 5.16
N ARG A 630 -16.42 -21.68 4.28
CA ARG A 630 -16.41 -20.43 3.51
C ARG A 630 -16.31 -19.23 4.45
N GLY A 631 -15.25 -18.45 4.24
CA GLY A 631 -15.03 -17.21 4.98
C GLY A 631 -14.44 -17.39 6.38
N GLU A 632 -14.35 -18.61 6.91
CA GLU A 632 -13.68 -18.84 8.21
C GLU A 632 -12.15 -18.80 8.06
N VAL A 633 -11.63 -19.21 6.90
CA VAL A 633 -10.20 -19.25 6.60
C VAL A 633 -9.88 -18.45 5.34
N LEU A 634 -8.83 -17.64 5.39
CA LEU A 634 -8.21 -17.04 4.21
C LEU A 634 -7.24 -18.07 3.60
N ARG A 635 -7.50 -18.45 2.35
CA ARG A 635 -6.63 -19.34 1.57
C ARG A 635 -5.83 -18.53 0.57
N VAL A 636 -4.50 -18.61 0.64
CA VAL A 636 -3.58 -17.91 -0.25
C VAL A 636 -2.60 -18.93 -0.83
N GLU A 637 -2.33 -18.85 -2.12
CA GLU A 637 -1.54 -19.86 -2.81
C GLU A 637 -0.35 -19.24 -3.54
N ARG A 638 0.82 -19.87 -3.43
CA ARG A 638 1.98 -19.56 -4.26
C ARG A 638 2.39 -20.78 -5.06
N ALA A 639 2.66 -20.59 -6.35
CA ALA A 639 3.07 -21.68 -7.23
C ALA A 639 4.22 -21.24 -8.15
N ASP A 640 5.08 -22.19 -8.51
CA ASP A 640 6.00 -22.00 -9.64
C ASP A 640 5.28 -22.18 -10.99
N ALA A 641 5.97 -21.92 -12.10
CA ALA A 641 5.37 -22.01 -13.43
C ALA A 641 5.06 -23.45 -13.88
N THR A 642 5.64 -24.46 -13.21
CA THR A 642 5.47 -25.89 -13.51
C THR A 642 4.46 -26.57 -12.60
N ASP A 643 3.99 -25.87 -11.56
CA ASP A 643 3.17 -26.40 -10.47
C ASP A 643 3.86 -27.50 -9.65
N GLU A 644 5.21 -27.58 -9.71
CA GLU A 644 5.99 -28.56 -8.93
C GLU A 644 6.17 -28.10 -7.48
N ASN A 645 6.27 -26.79 -7.28
CA ASN A 645 6.26 -26.16 -5.97
C ASN A 645 4.98 -25.34 -5.82
N HIS A 646 3.97 -25.93 -5.18
CA HIS A 646 2.70 -25.26 -4.88
C HIS A 646 2.46 -25.26 -3.37
N PHE A 647 2.46 -24.06 -2.79
CA PHE A 647 2.24 -23.83 -1.37
C PHE A 647 0.88 -23.20 -1.13
N VAL A 648 0.16 -23.71 -0.13
CA VAL A 648 -1.11 -23.15 0.32
C VAL A 648 -0.97 -22.70 1.76
N PHE A 649 -1.34 -21.45 2.00
CA PHE A 649 -1.36 -20.81 3.30
C PHE A 649 -2.81 -20.64 3.74
N LEU A 650 -3.11 -21.10 4.95
CA LEU A 650 -4.44 -21.12 5.53
C LEU A 650 -4.42 -20.33 6.85
N PHE A 651 -5.13 -19.19 6.87
CA PHE A 651 -5.19 -18.29 8.03
C PHE A 651 -6.59 -18.26 8.61
N ASN A 652 -6.74 -18.52 9.91
CA ASN A 652 -8.05 -18.39 10.56
C ASN A 652 -8.43 -16.90 10.67
N ARG A 653 -9.61 -16.55 10.14
CA ARG A 653 -10.19 -15.18 10.14
C ARG A 653 -11.17 -14.94 11.28
N THR A 654 -11.44 -15.95 12.09
CA THR A 654 -12.47 -15.93 13.14
C THR A 654 -11.85 -15.92 14.54
N HIS A 655 -12.71 -15.71 15.56
CA HIS A 655 -12.36 -15.86 16.97
C HIS A 655 -12.66 -17.26 17.53
N GLU A 656 -13.07 -18.20 16.68
CA GLU A 656 -13.30 -19.59 17.03
C GLU A 656 -12.27 -20.50 16.34
N VAL A 657 -12.25 -21.79 16.67
CA VAL A 657 -11.40 -22.75 15.96
C VAL A 657 -12.03 -23.06 14.61
N ALA A 658 -11.30 -22.80 13.53
CA ALA A 658 -11.68 -23.22 12.19
C ALA A 658 -11.15 -24.63 11.91
N VAL A 659 -11.95 -25.48 11.28
CA VAL A 659 -11.56 -26.83 10.87
C VAL A 659 -11.58 -26.91 9.35
N VAL A 660 -10.45 -27.26 8.76
CA VAL A 660 -10.27 -27.33 7.31
C VAL A 660 -9.76 -28.68 6.88
N ASP A 661 -10.09 -29.08 5.66
CA ASP A 661 -9.47 -30.21 5.00
C ASP A 661 -8.02 -29.86 4.61
N VAL A 662 -7.12 -30.83 4.77
CA VAL A 662 -5.70 -30.68 4.49
C VAL A 662 -5.33 -31.56 3.31
N GLU A 663 -5.00 -30.90 2.20
CA GLU A 663 -4.38 -31.52 1.03
C GLU A 663 -2.87 -31.22 1.06
N GLY A 664 -2.03 -32.20 0.74
CA GLY A 664 -0.58 -32.06 0.72
C GLY A 664 0.13 -32.31 2.05
N GLU A 665 1.41 -31.94 2.11
CA GLU A 665 2.30 -32.09 3.27
C GLU A 665 2.30 -30.81 4.14
N PRO A 666 1.90 -30.88 5.43
CA PRO A 666 2.03 -29.78 6.36
C PRO A 666 3.49 -29.42 6.65
N LEU A 667 3.87 -28.18 6.34
CA LEU A 667 5.22 -27.67 6.58
C LEU A 667 5.30 -26.82 7.84
N VAL A 668 4.41 -25.85 8.00
CA VAL A 668 4.41 -24.93 9.15
C VAL A 668 3.04 -24.93 9.80
N ALA A 669 2.97 -25.03 11.11
CA ALA A 669 1.73 -24.99 11.87
C ALA A 669 1.94 -24.16 13.16
N SER A 670 1.50 -22.91 13.15
CA SER A 670 1.53 -22.03 14.34
C SER A 670 0.11 -21.82 14.84
N LEU A 671 -0.12 -22.17 16.12
CA LEU A 671 -1.46 -22.28 16.72
C LEU A 671 -2.46 -23.15 15.91
N ALA A 672 -1.95 -24.13 15.16
CA ALA A 672 -2.73 -25.11 14.41
C ALA A 672 -2.36 -26.54 14.81
N GLN A 673 -3.32 -27.45 14.74
CA GLN A 673 -3.12 -28.87 15.00
C GLN A 673 -3.61 -29.69 13.81
N VAL A 674 -2.70 -30.45 13.19
CA VAL A 674 -3.01 -31.34 12.06
C VAL A 674 -3.40 -32.73 12.57
N ASN A 675 -4.47 -33.29 12.03
CA ASN A 675 -4.87 -34.69 12.20
C ASN A 675 -4.66 -35.46 10.89
N GLU A 676 -3.50 -36.10 10.76
CA GLU A 676 -3.14 -36.87 9.57
C GLU A 676 -4.11 -38.02 9.26
N SER A 677 -4.75 -38.61 10.28
CA SER A 677 -5.65 -39.76 10.08
C SER A 677 -7.00 -39.37 9.49
N GLU A 678 -7.42 -38.13 9.69
CA GLU A 678 -8.68 -37.58 9.18
C GLU A 678 -8.47 -36.64 7.99
N HIS A 679 -7.22 -36.34 7.64
CA HIS A 679 -6.85 -35.33 6.64
C HIS A 679 -7.46 -33.95 6.93
N THR A 680 -7.46 -33.55 8.21
CA THR A 680 -8.00 -32.26 8.67
C THR A 680 -7.00 -31.50 9.53
N ALA A 681 -7.20 -30.18 9.65
CA ALA A 681 -6.49 -29.34 10.62
C ALA A 681 -7.45 -28.44 11.37
N ALA A 682 -7.21 -28.32 12.68
CA ALA A 682 -7.86 -27.34 13.54
C ALA A 682 -6.94 -26.13 13.74
N ILE A 683 -7.31 -24.99 13.16
CA ILE A 683 -6.56 -23.73 13.22
C ILE A 683 -7.23 -22.85 14.28
N ARG A 684 -6.51 -22.53 15.36
CA ARG A 684 -7.04 -21.64 16.43
C ARG A 684 -7.09 -20.19 15.95
N PRO A 685 -7.76 -19.29 16.68
CA PRO A 685 -7.68 -17.85 16.40
C PRO A 685 -6.22 -17.40 16.30
N ASN A 686 -5.93 -16.55 15.32
CA ASN A 686 -4.59 -16.08 14.96
C ASN A 686 -3.62 -17.18 14.47
N GLY A 687 -4.11 -18.40 14.26
CA GLY A 687 -3.32 -19.51 13.76
C GLY A 687 -3.16 -19.50 12.24
N VAL A 688 -2.11 -20.20 11.81
CA VAL A 688 -1.74 -20.38 10.41
C VAL A 688 -1.23 -21.79 10.17
N LEU A 689 -1.60 -22.34 9.01
CA LEU A 689 -1.09 -23.60 8.48
C LEU A 689 -0.53 -23.35 7.08
N VAL A 690 0.67 -23.87 6.80
CA VAL A 690 1.27 -23.86 5.46
C VAL A 690 1.46 -25.31 5.02
N VAL A 691 0.93 -25.64 3.85
CA VAL A 691 1.04 -26.96 3.22
C VAL A 691 1.70 -26.84 1.85
N LYS A 692 2.38 -27.91 1.43
CA LYS A 692 2.88 -28.08 0.06
C LYS A 692 2.08 -29.18 -0.62
N LEU A 693 1.49 -28.89 -1.78
CA LEU A 693 0.63 -29.83 -2.50
C LEU A 693 1.40 -30.93 -3.24
#